data_AF-A0A2V3I277-F1
#
_entry.id   AF-A0A2V3I277-F1
#
_cell.length_a   1.000
_cell.length_b   1.000
_cell.length_c   1.000
_cell.angle_alpha   90.00
_cell.angle_beta   90.00
_cell.angle_gamma   90.00
#
_symmetry.space_group_name_H-M   'P 1'
#
loop_
_entity.id
_entity.type
_entity.pdbx_description
1 polymer ?
#
loop_
_entity_poly.entity_id
_entity_poly.type
_entity_poly.pdbx_seq_one_letter_code
_entity_poly.pdbx_strand_id
1 'polypeptide(L)'
;MSGGEEYLLDKETWGQRELLEVICSRYFVLGNEGLLEVSWHVNGRDGRGPSACLRSLNRHLKQLSLIGVLDEGDPPVLSIGRLPILPMVLPSWQQALVWALVSGFVTMVGALWTTHLGPGSSPLDSSVIQSTLLTFTLPVIGSVLLASYARLFLAARFEIDSGHLIPLAFPLLSPDWPFALVAALGQLRPDLQPVPDRRSLGLIELVVPAVLFVCGTALALLGLSLTANQPPAYEAAPIALGTNFLIEILSTAWLEPDLALKLQWIHPTGLAGIGLSIVGWGLLLPIPGFPGDRILHALIGPENMTHESNQTSLFISTLAFTLLIFLSTEYWPWLLLAAIAAWRRFSPEQMPSPFVVDEYAGLDDISMRQIGSLLLVILVFGFPGLEPSYEMEDWDEGLSTDTWPAFMDFEDGQAEIELALEPAGIMPVSGWLQMRIEGPPTGGWQIDSECLDDRGVCRFDEVTQASPGSVTINLARNQDGTLQAFRLVILIDIANHVTEHGIVLQPLGRTTSIDPLWVMVEDTDTPRICVELLVVEGDYVNLSNYNPFWSFENETSLGPGVHDLCMRGHQGAIQSLSMQDDQFRRIGPTITLSRANMSNDILFMAVEGTQPRLQVSDGEWRIPEWFESDSEYVIARGESGSAFCPSTDVIAEVNASGDWNRDLADRSAILMPAGETGNGNLRFDESGWLALCDGTAMLASFRVTEGPDVMVDPGTLASRMPNGEFSIVNRENASMPIALDWTGDAVAWDNWEAWAPSEVDAMASVTANASVHGSPFAWWAAWVTADEDGITLHFAARTMEGA
;
A
#
# COMPACT_ATOMS: atom_id res chain seq x y z
N MET A 1 -45.37 -75.64 -48.61
CA MET A 1 -43.94 -75.86 -48.94
C MET A 1 -43.52 -74.73 -49.86
N SER A 2 -43.03 -73.64 -49.29
CA SER A 2 -42.49 -72.47 -50.01
C SER A 2 -40.96 -72.60 -50.08
N GLY A 3 -40.40 -72.35 -51.26
CA GLY A 3 -38.97 -72.43 -51.53
C GLY A 3 -38.17 -71.50 -50.62
N GLY A 4 -37.13 -72.04 -49.99
CA GLY A 4 -36.14 -71.28 -49.25
C GLY A 4 -35.18 -70.60 -50.23
N GLU A 5 -34.94 -69.32 -50.02
CA GLU A 5 -33.81 -68.60 -50.61
C GLU A 5 -32.51 -69.26 -50.16
N GLU A 6 -31.66 -69.58 -51.13
CA GLU A 6 -30.34 -70.16 -50.94
C GLU A 6 -29.40 -69.03 -50.49
N TYR A 7 -29.01 -69.03 -49.21
CA TYR A 7 -27.98 -68.12 -48.73
C TYR A 7 -26.64 -68.52 -49.36
N LEU A 8 -26.17 -67.73 -50.32
CA LEU A 8 -24.83 -67.80 -50.90
C LEU A 8 -23.81 -67.46 -49.80
N LEU A 9 -23.27 -68.49 -49.15
CA LEU A 9 -22.10 -68.39 -48.28
C LEU A 9 -20.89 -68.10 -49.16
N ASP A 10 -20.35 -66.89 -49.01
CA ASP A 10 -19.11 -66.47 -49.64
C ASP A 10 -17.96 -67.40 -49.19
N LYS A 11 -17.26 -67.98 -50.17
CA LYS A 11 -16.24 -69.03 -49.94
C LYS A 11 -14.81 -68.50 -49.89
N GLU A 12 -14.61 -67.21 -50.10
CA GLU A 12 -13.27 -66.60 -50.06
C GLU A 12 -12.88 -66.21 -48.64
N THR A 13 -11.67 -66.62 -48.22
CA THR A 13 -11.04 -66.13 -47.01
C THR A 13 -10.54 -64.72 -47.27
N TRP A 14 -11.30 -63.72 -46.85
CA TRP A 14 -10.96 -62.32 -47.07
C TRP A 14 -9.80 -61.90 -46.16
N GLY A 15 -8.86 -61.14 -46.72
CA GLY A 15 -7.91 -60.39 -45.91
C GLY A 15 -8.61 -59.34 -45.07
N GLN A 16 -8.00 -58.90 -43.95
CA GLN A 16 -8.58 -57.87 -43.08
C GLN A 16 -8.93 -56.59 -43.86
N ARG A 17 -8.11 -56.21 -44.83
CA ARG A 17 -8.31 -55.04 -45.68
C ARG A 17 -9.48 -55.22 -46.66
N GLU A 18 -9.56 -56.36 -47.34
CA GLU A 18 -10.65 -56.68 -48.29
C GLU A 18 -12.01 -56.69 -47.58
N LEU A 19 -12.06 -57.24 -46.36
CA LEU A 19 -13.28 -57.22 -45.54
C LEU A 19 -13.70 -55.80 -45.19
N LEU A 20 -12.76 -54.95 -44.79
CA LEU A 20 -13.06 -53.56 -44.45
C LEU A 20 -13.44 -52.74 -45.68
N GLU A 21 -12.82 -52.98 -46.83
CA GLU A 21 -13.19 -52.37 -48.10
C GLU A 21 -14.65 -52.69 -48.47
N VAL A 22 -15.05 -53.96 -48.36
CA VAL A 22 -16.44 -54.36 -48.63
C VAL A 22 -17.41 -53.75 -47.62
N ILE A 23 -17.07 -53.72 -46.32
CA ILE A 23 -17.92 -53.08 -45.31
C ILE A 23 -18.08 -51.59 -45.62
N CYS A 24 -17.00 -50.87 -45.91
CA CYS A 24 -17.01 -49.44 -46.18
C CYS A 24 -17.70 -49.09 -47.49
N SER A 25 -17.54 -49.90 -48.54
CA SER A 25 -18.21 -49.69 -49.84
C SER A 25 -19.74 -49.68 -49.72
N ARG A 26 -20.33 -50.32 -48.70
CA ARG A 26 -21.79 -50.26 -48.45
C ARG A 26 -22.27 -48.87 -48.05
N TYR A 27 -21.40 -48.06 -47.47
CA TYR A 27 -21.74 -46.72 -46.95
C TYR A 27 -21.13 -45.59 -47.78
N PHE A 28 -19.97 -45.81 -48.38
CA PHE A 28 -19.20 -44.81 -49.13
C PHE A 28 -18.88 -45.27 -50.55
N VAL A 29 -18.70 -44.31 -51.46
CA VAL A 29 -18.01 -44.52 -52.74
C VAL A 29 -16.52 -44.38 -52.47
N LEU A 30 -15.79 -45.49 -52.58
CA LEU A 30 -14.35 -45.55 -52.31
C LEU A 30 -13.56 -45.08 -53.55
N GLY A 31 -12.63 -44.16 -53.33
CA GLY A 31 -11.67 -43.63 -54.30
C GLY A 31 -10.25 -44.14 -54.06
N ASN A 32 -9.26 -43.28 -54.29
CA ASN A 32 -7.85 -43.64 -54.13
C ASN A 32 -7.49 -43.97 -52.68
N GLU A 33 -6.53 -44.87 -52.50
CA GLU A 33 -5.99 -45.25 -51.20
C GLU A 33 -5.32 -44.05 -50.51
N GLY A 34 -5.54 -43.93 -49.20
CA GLY A 34 -4.88 -42.93 -48.36
C GLY A 34 -3.50 -43.37 -47.88
N LEU A 35 -2.86 -42.53 -47.05
CA LEU A 35 -1.49 -42.76 -46.55
C LEU A 35 -1.40 -43.86 -45.48
N LEU A 36 -2.51 -44.17 -44.78
CA LEU A 36 -2.57 -45.21 -43.74
C LEU A 36 -2.97 -46.56 -44.34
N GLU A 37 -2.50 -47.67 -43.74
CA GLU A 37 -2.70 -49.05 -44.26
C GLU A 37 -4.17 -49.43 -44.55
N VAL A 38 -5.12 -48.80 -43.84
CA VAL A 38 -6.56 -48.98 -44.01
C VAL A 38 -7.24 -47.61 -44.13
N SER A 39 -6.98 -46.92 -45.24
CA SER A 39 -7.58 -45.62 -45.53
C SER A 39 -7.92 -45.40 -47.00
N TRP A 40 -8.99 -44.66 -47.28
CA TRP A 40 -9.47 -44.35 -48.62
C TRP A 40 -10.04 -42.94 -48.70
N HIS A 41 -9.89 -42.29 -49.85
CA HIS A 41 -10.69 -41.12 -50.19
C HIS A 41 -12.13 -41.55 -50.41
N VAL A 42 -13.09 -40.89 -49.77
CA VAL A 42 -14.49 -41.32 -49.77
C VAL A 42 -15.44 -40.20 -50.14
N ASN A 43 -16.50 -40.56 -50.87
CA ASN A 43 -17.67 -39.71 -51.04
C ASN A 43 -18.92 -40.44 -50.53
N GLY A 44 -19.91 -39.68 -50.08
CA GLY A 44 -21.15 -40.27 -49.58
C GLY A 44 -21.91 -41.01 -50.68
N ARG A 45 -22.36 -42.22 -50.37
CA ARG A 45 -23.12 -43.06 -51.30
C ARG A 45 -24.58 -42.64 -51.35
N ASP A 46 -25.18 -42.69 -52.55
CA ASP A 46 -26.59 -42.36 -52.81
C ASP A 46 -26.98 -40.91 -52.47
N GLY A 47 -26.04 -39.96 -52.62
CA GLY A 47 -26.28 -38.54 -52.33
C GLY A 47 -26.38 -38.20 -50.84
N ARG A 48 -26.07 -39.14 -49.95
CA ARG A 48 -25.95 -38.88 -48.51
C ARG A 48 -24.67 -38.10 -48.21
N GLY A 49 -24.68 -37.25 -47.18
CA GLY A 49 -23.48 -36.57 -46.73
C GLY A 49 -22.46 -37.54 -46.10
N PRO A 50 -21.13 -37.34 -46.30
CA PRO A 50 -20.08 -38.20 -45.74
C PRO A 50 -20.21 -38.44 -44.23
N SER A 51 -20.48 -37.40 -43.44
CA SER A 51 -20.70 -37.48 -41.98
C SER A 51 -21.86 -38.39 -41.57
N ALA A 52 -22.97 -38.39 -42.33
CA ALA A 52 -24.11 -39.27 -42.05
C ALA A 52 -23.80 -40.74 -42.38
N CYS A 53 -22.99 -40.97 -43.43
CA CYS A 53 -22.47 -42.28 -43.76
C CYS A 53 -21.50 -42.80 -42.68
N LEU A 54 -20.65 -41.93 -42.13
CA LEU A 54 -19.72 -42.26 -41.04
C LEU A 54 -20.45 -42.73 -39.78
N ARG A 55 -21.49 -42.02 -39.34
CA ARG A 55 -22.30 -42.44 -38.18
C ARG A 55 -22.92 -43.82 -38.39
N SER A 56 -23.39 -44.10 -39.60
CA SER A 56 -23.99 -45.39 -39.95
C SER A 56 -22.94 -46.51 -39.98
N LEU A 57 -21.76 -46.24 -40.55
CA LEU A 57 -20.61 -47.14 -40.58
C LEU A 57 -20.11 -47.45 -39.15
N ASN A 58 -19.96 -46.45 -38.29
CA ASN A 58 -19.45 -46.63 -36.93
C ASN A 58 -20.40 -47.44 -36.04
N ARG A 59 -21.71 -47.40 -36.27
CA ARG A 59 -22.65 -48.32 -35.61
C ARG A 59 -22.39 -49.79 -35.97
N HIS A 60 -21.97 -50.05 -37.21
CA HIS A 60 -21.59 -51.38 -37.67
C HIS A 60 -20.20 -51.77 -37.14
N LEU A 61 -19.20 -50.89 -37.25
CA LEU A 61 -17.82 -51.14 -36.81
C LEU A 61 -17.67 -51.31 -35.29
N LYS A 62 -18.53 -50.65 -34.49
CA LYS A 62 -18.52 -50.78 -33.02
C LYS A 62 -18.71 -52.23 -32.57
N GLN A 63 -19.49 -53.04 -33.30
CA GLN A 63 -19.67 -54.47 -33.00
C GLN A 63 -18.39 -55.30 -33.24
N LEU A 64 -17.48 -54.78 -34.06
CA LEU A 64 -16.20 -55.41 -34.43
C LEU A 64 -15.02 -54.85 -33.63
N SER A 65 -15.24 -54.02 -32.60
CA SER A 65 -14.20 -53.27 -31.88
C SER A 65 -13.35 -52.34 -32.77
N LEU A 66 -13.93 -51.87 -33.86
CA LEU A 66 -13.29 -50.95 -34.82
C LEU A 66 -14.01 -49.60 -34.82
N ILE A 67 -13.33 -48.57 -35.29
CA ILE A 67 -13.87 -47.22 -35.48
C ILE A 67 -13.34 -46.63 -36.78
N GLY A 68 -14.23 -46.00 -37.55
CA GLY A 68 -13.88 -45.21 -38.72
C GLY A 68 -13.79 -43.74 -38.33
N VAL A 69 -12.78 -43.05 -38.84
CA VAL A 69 -12.49 -41.63 -38.64
C VAL A 69 -12.45 -40.94 -40.01
N LEU A 70 -13.02 -39.74 -40.10
CA LEU A 70 -13.09 -38.97 -41.33
C LEU A 70 -12.27 -37.69 -41.18
N ASP A 71 -11.13 -37.63 -41.87
CA ASP A 71 -10.20 -36.51 -41.85
C ASP A 71 -10.60 -35.41 -42.87
N GLU A 72 -10.08 -34.20 -42.66
CA GLU A 72 -10.28 -33.04 -43.54
C GLU A 72 -9.73 -33.32 -44.97
N GLY A 73 -10.43 -32.82 -46.01
CA GLY A 73 -10.04 -33.00 -47.41
C GLY A 73 -11.22 -32.93 -48.40
N ASP A 74 -10.93 -32.71 -49.68
CA ASP A 74 -11.91 -32.77 -50.78
C ASP A 74 -11.37 -33.63 -51.95
N PRO A 75 -11.77 -34.92 -52.05
CA PRO A 75 -12.68 -35.66 -51.16
C PRO A 75 -12.06 -36.04 -49.80
N PRO A 76 -12.86 -36.24 -48.73
CA PRO A 76 -12.35 -36.57 -47.40
C PRO A 76 -11.73 -37.97 -47.32
N VAL A 77 -10.83 -38.17 -46.36
CA VAL A 77 -10.13 -39.45 -46.14
C VAL A 77 -10.77 -40.20 -44.99
N LEU A 78 -11.28 -41.41 -45.24
CA LEU A 78 -11.75 -42.34 -44.23
C LEU A 78 -10.59 -43.23 -43.80
N SER A 79 -10.28 -43.27 -42.51
CA SER A 79 -9.32 -44.22 -41.91
C SER A 79 -10.04 -45.14 -40.92
N ILE A 80 -9.62 -46.41 -40.83
CA ILE A 80 -10.21 -47.38 -39.89
C ILE A 80 -9.14 -47.81 -38.88
N GLY A 81 -9.46 -47.61 -37.60
CA GLY A 81 -8.63 -47.99 -36.48
C GLY A 81 -9.33 -48.97 -35.54
N ARG A 82 -8.59 -49.42 -34.52
CA ARG A 82 -9.18 -50.10 -33.38
C ARG A 82 -9.84 -49.07 -32.47
N LEU A 83 -10.96 -49.45 -31.86
CA LEU A 83 -11.56 -48.64 -30.83
C LEU A 83 -10.56 -48.51 -29.65
N PRO A 84 -10.26 -47.29 -29.18
CA PRO A 84 -9.35 -47.11 -28.05
C PRO A 84 -9.84 -47.86 -26.82
N ILE A 85 -8.93 -48.53 -26.11
CA ILE A 85 -9.24 -49.14 -24.82
C ILE A 85 -9.14 -48.02 -23.79
N LEU A 86 -10.29 -47.57 -23.26
CA LEU A 86 -10.28 -46.63 -22.14
C LEU A 86 -9.73 -47.38 -20.91
N PRO A 87 -8.58 -46.98 -20.34
CA PRO A 87 -8.08 -47.57 -19.12
C PRO A 87 -9.13 -47.39 -18.01
N MET A 88 -9.32 -48.41 -17.18
CA MET A 88 -10.27 -48.36 -16.07
C MET A 88 -9.92 -47.18 -15.16
N VAL A 89 -10.81 -46.20 -15.14
CA VAL A 89 -10.73 -45.02 -14.29
C VAL A 89 -10.91 -45.45 -12.82
N LEU A 90 -10.38 -44.66 -11.89
CA LEU A 90 -10.55 -44.83 -10.43
C LEU A 90 -11.97 -45.34 -10.11
N PRO A 91 -12.12 -46.48 -9.39
CA PRO A 91 -13.42 -46.97 -8.95
C PRO A 91 -14.20 -45.90 -8.17
N SER A 92 -15.52 -45.96 -8.20
CA SER A 92 -16.39 -44.95 -7.58
C SER A 92 -16.10 -44.70 -6.10
N TRP A 93 -15.64 -45.71 -5.35
CA TRP A 93 -15.25 -45.52 -3.94
C TRP A 93 -13.96 -44.70 -3.78
N GLN A 94 -12.98 -44.85 -4.69
CA GLN A 94 -11.76 -44.05 -4.68
C GLN A 94 -12.07 -42.61 -5.08
N GLN A 95 -12.98 -42.41 -6.04
CA GLN A 95 -13.47 -41.09 -6.38
C GLN A 95 -14.15 -40.44 -5.18
N ALA A 96 -15.08 -41.14 -4.53
CA ALA A 96 -15.75 -40.64 -3.33
C ALA A 96 -14.74 -40.29 -2.22
N LEU A 97 -13.68 -41.08 -2.06
CA LEU A 97 -12.60 -40.80 -1.10
C LEU A 97 -11.81 -39.54 -1.47
N VAL A 98 -11.46 -39.35 -2.75
CA VAL A 98 -10.80 -38.12 -3.22
C VAL A 98 -11.68 -36.90 -2.97
N TRP A 99 -12.98 -36.97 -3.31
CA TRP A 99 -13.93 -35.89 -3.06
C TRP A 99 -14.08 -35.59 -1.56
N ALA A 100 -14.09 -36.61 -0.71
CA ALA A 100 -14.14 -36.44 0.75
C ALA A 100 -12.87 -35.76 1.29
N LEU A 101 -11.69 -36.19 0.86
CA LEU A 101 -10.41 -35.59 1.26
C LEU A 101 -10.32 -34.13 0.81
N VAL A 102 -10.69 -33.85 -0.44
CA VAL A 102 -10.70 -32.48 -0.98
C VAL A 102 -11.70 -31.61 -0.23
N SER A 103 -12.88 -32.12 0.09
CA SER A 103 -13.85 -31.40 0.93
C SER A 103 -13.28 -31.09 2.32
N GLY A 104 -12.50 -32.02 2.89
CA GLY A 104 -11.77 -31.80 4.14
C GLY A 104 -10.75 -30.66 4.03
N PHE A 105 -9.94 -30.63 2.98
CA PHE A 105 -8.98 -29.54 2.74
C PHE A 105 -9.65 -28.19 2.51
N VAL A 106 -10.71 -28.14 1.70
CA VAL A 106 -11.50 -26.91 1.49
C VAL A 106 -12.10 -26.44 2.81
N THR A 107 -12.59 -27.35 3.65
CA THR A 107 -13.10 -27.00 4.99
C THR A 107 -12.00 -26.45 5.89
N MET A 108 -10.78 -27.00 5.85
CA MET A 108 -9.66 -26.49 6.64
C MET A 108 -9.28 -25.07 6.22
N VAL A 109 -9.17 -24.80 4.91
CA VAL A 109 -8.85 -23.45 4.41
C VAL A 109 -9.95 -22.45 4.77
N GLY A 110 -11.23 -22.83 4.60
CA GLY A 110 -12.34 -21.98 5.01
C GLY A 110 -12.36 -21.71 6.52
N ALA A 111 -11.98 -22.70 7.34
CA ALA A 111 -11.90 -22.54 8.79
C ALA A 111 -10.80 -21.55 9.17
N LEU A 112 -9.63 -21.66 8.53
CA LEU A 112 -8.53 -20.70 8.68
C LEU A 112 -8.96 -19.27 8.30
N TRP A 113 -9.71 -19.11 7.21
CA TRP A 113 -10.27 -17.81 6.81
C TRP A 113 -11.24 -17.27 7.87
N THR A 114 -12.18 -18.09 8.35
CA THR A 114 -13.13 -17.64 9.38
C THR A 114 -12.47 -17.28 10.70
N THR A 115 -11.39 -17.95 11.09
CA THR A 115 -10.63 -17.59 12.30
C THR A 115 -9.79 -16.33 12.08
N HIS A 116 -9.31 -16.12 10.86
CA HIS A 116 -8.60 -14.89 10.51
C HIS A 116 -9.51 -13.66 10.62
N LEU A 117 -10.81 -13.80 10.29
CA LEU A 117 -11.84 -12.78 10.51
C LEU A 117 -12.30 -12.64 11.98
N GLY A 118 -11.86 -13.52 12.89
CA GLY A 118 -12.36 -13.59 14.26
C GLY A 118 -11.35 -14.22 15.21
N PRO A 119 -10.30 -13.49 15.63
CA PRO A 119 -9.11 -14.04 16.29
C PRO A 119 -9.35 -14.69 17.67
N GLY A 120 -10.56 -14.68 18.22
CA GLY A 120 -10.89 -15.37 19.48
C GLY A 120 -11.23 -16.87 19.36
N SER A 121 -11.23 -17.45 18.16
CA SER A 121 -11.69 -18.83 17.91
C SER A 121 -10.62 -19.72 17.27
N SER A 122 -10.62 -21.00 17.62
CA SER A 122 -9.70 -21.99 17.05
C SER A 122 -10.25 -22.55 15.72
N PRO A 123 -9.41 -22.82 14.71
CA PRO A 123 -9.89 -23.37 13.43
C PRO A 123 -10.59 -24.74 13.56
N LEU A 124 -10.29 -25.46 14.66
CA LEU A 124 -10.89 -26.77 14.94
C LEU A 124 -12.14 -26.69 15.83
N ASP A 125 -12.60 -25.49 16.18
CA ASP A 125 -13.82 -25.32 16.96
C ASP A 125 -15.04 -25.81 16.18
N SER A 126 -15.94 -26.50 16.89
CA SER A 126 -17.10 -27.14 16.23
C SER A 126 -18.04 -26.15 15.53
N SER A 127 -18.17 -24.93 16.06
CA SER A 127 -18.96 -23.84 15.45
C SER A 127 -18.30 -23.29 14.19
N VAL A 128 -16.99 -23.14 14.20
CA VAL A 128 -16.18 -22.67 13.06
C VAL A 128 -16.25 -23.69 11.92
N ILE A 129 -16.05 -24.97 12.22
CA ILE A 129 -16.17 -26.05 11.22
C ILE A 129 -17.58 -26.11 10.63
N GLN A 130 -18.62 -26.04 11.47
CA GLN A 130 -20.01 -26.10 11.00
C GLN A 130 -20.39 -24.91 10.11
N SER A 131 -20.02 -23.70 10.52
CA SER A 131 -20.28 -22.49 9.73
C SER A 131 -19.52 -22.56 8.40
N THR A 132 -18.23 -22.89 8.42
CA THR A 132 -17.39 -23.04 7.22
C THR A 132 -17.93 -24.09 6.26
N LEU A 133 -18.39 -25.23 6.75
CA LEU A 133 -18.98 -26.27 5.90
C LEU A 133 -20.16 -25.73 5.09
N LEU A 134 -20.98 -24.88 5.69
CA LEU A 134 -22.16 -24.28 5.06
C LEU A 134 -21.81 -23.08 4.17
N THR A 135 -20.92 -22.21 4.62
CA THR A 135 -20.64 -20.92 3.98
C THR A 135 -19.50 -20.97 2.97
N PHE A 136 -18.61 -21.96 3.02
CA PHE A 136 -17.46 -22.10 2.11
C PHE A 136 -17.41 -23.46 1.41
N THR A 137 -17.33 -24.57 2.15
CA THR A 137 -17.11 -25.90 1.57
C THR A 137 -18.24 -26.35 0.66
N LEU A 138 -19.49 -26.28 1.12
CA LEU A 138 -20.65 -26.69 0.33
C LEU A 138 -20.80 -25.83 -0.93
N PRO A 139 -20.67 -24.49 -0.90
CA PRO A 139 -20.63 -23.68 -2.11
C PRO A 139 -19.56 -24.09 -3.13
N VAL A 140 -18.30 -24.32 -2.68
CA VAL A 140 -17.20 -24.74 -3.57
C VAL A 140 -17.48 -26.12 -4.16
N ILE A 141 -17.62 -27.13 -3.31
CA ILE A 141 -17.77 -28.54 -3.71
C ILE A 141 -19.08 -28.74 -4.48
N GLY A 142 -20.16 -28.09 -4.06
CA GLY A 142 -21.45 -28.11 -4.74
C GLY A 142 -21.38 -27.57 -6.16
N SER A 143 -20.64 -26.47 -6.37
CA SER A 143 -20.45 -25.88 -7.71
C SER A 143 -19.61 -26.78 -8.61
N VAL A 144 -18.54 -27.40 -8.08
CA VAL A 144 -17.74 -28.36 -8.86
C VAL A 144 -18.52 -29.64 -9.18
N LEU A 145 -19.35 -30.13 -8.24
CA LEU A 145 -20.25 -31.25 -8.50
C LEU A 145 -21.27 -30.90 -9.59
N LEU A 146 -21.86 -29.71 -9.54
CA LEU A 146 -22.79 -29.24 -10.57
C LEU A 146 -22.11 -29.19 -11.94
N ALA A 147 -20.90 -28.65 -12.03
CA ALA A 147 -20.12 -28.62 -13.27
C ALA A 147 -19.81 -30.04 -13.77
N SER A 148 -19.48 -30.98 -12.86
CA SER A 148 -19.25 -32.39 -13.16
C SER A 148 -20.49 -33.06 -13.76
N TYR A 149 -21.67 -32.87 -13.16
CA TYR A 149 -22.94 -33.41 -13.69
C TYR A 149 -23.36 -32.74 -15.00
N ALA A 150 -23.16 -31.43 -15.14
CA ALA A 150 -23.46 -30.71 -16.38
C ALA A 150 -22.63 -31.26 -17.56
N ARG A 151 -21.34 -31.55 -17.33
CA ARG A 151 -20.47 -32.21 -18.32
C ARG A 151 -20.96 -33.61 -18.68
N LEU A 152 -21.28 -34.44 -17.68
CA LEU A 152 -21.78 -35.80 -17.91
C LEU A 152 -23.07 -35.80 -18.73
N PHE A 153 -24.02 -34.94 -18.36
CA PHE A 153 -25.30 -34.81 -19.06
C PHE A 153 -25.11 -34.40 -20.53
N LEU A 154 -24.21 -33.44 -20.76
CA LEU A 154 -23.90 -32.97 -22.11
C LEU A 154 -23.16 -34.03 -22.94
N ALA A 155 -22.19 -34.72 -22.36
CA ALA A 155 -21.46 -35.81 -23.02
C ALA A 155 -22.37 -36.99 -23.38
N ALA A 156 -23.31 -37.36 -22.50
CA ALA A 156 -24.29 -38.41 -22.76
C ALA A 156 -25.19 -38.08 -23.96
N ARG A 157 -25.52 -36.80 -24.17
CA ARG A 157 -26.29 -36.34 -25.34
C ARG A 157 -25.55 -36.56 -26.67
N PHE A 158 -24.23 -36.67 -26.62
CA PHE A 158 -23.37 -36.97 -27.78
C PHE A 158 -22.90 -38.43 -27.83
N GLU A 159 -23.49 -39.32 -27.02
CA GLU A 159 -23.13 -40.75 -26.92
C GLU A 159 -21.66 -40.98 -26.47
N ILE A 160 -21.12 -40.06 -25.67
CA ILE A 160 -19.75 -40.13 -25.15
C ILE A 160 -19.77 -40.55 -23.67
N ASP A 161 -19.07 -41.65 -23.36
CA ASP A 161 -18.84 -42.07 -21.98
C ASP A 161 -17.78 -41.15 -21.33
N SER A 162 -18.17 -40.43 -20.29
CA SER A 162 -17.30 -39.54 -19.53
C SER A 162 -17.34 -39.88 -18.04
N GLY A 163 -16.22 -39.64 -17.34
CA GLY A 163 -16.13 -39.77 -15.88
C GLY A 163 -16.41 -38.44 -15.17
N HIS A 164 -16.62 -38.51 -13.86
CA HIS A 164 -16.71 -37.30 -13.03
C HIS A 164 -15.39 -36.52 -13.04
N LEU A 165 -15.50 -35.21 -12.77
CA LEU A 165 -14.32 -34.37 -12.54
C LEU A 165 -13.60 -34.78 -11.24
N ILE A 166 -12.28 -34.58 -11.23
CA ILE A 166 -11.46 -34.60 -10.02
C ILE A 166 -11.17 -33.15 -9.63
N PRO A 167 -11.66 -32.67 -8.48
CA PRO A 167 -11.23 -31.40 -7.93
C PRO A 167 -9.80 -31.51 -7.39
N LEU A 168 -9.01 -30.47 -7.61
CA LEU A 168 -7.66 -30.33 -7.09
C LEU A 168 -7.66 -29.14 -6.12
N ALA A 169 -7.34 -29.42 -4.86
CA ALA A 169 -7.29 -28.41 -3.80
C ALA A 169 -5.86 -28.21 -3.29
N PHE A 170 -5.59 -27.01 -2.82
CA PHE A 170 -4.37 -26.61 -2.15
C PHE A 170 -4.66 -26.43 -0.65
N PRO A 171 -4.05 -27.23 0.24
CA PRO A 171 -4.45 -27.29 1.65
C PRO A 171 -3.73 -26.24 2.51
N LEU A 172 -3.54 -25.03 2.00
CA LEU A 172 -2.86 -23.93 2.69
C LEU A 172 -3.65 -22.64 2.44
N LEU A 173 -3.85 -21.86 3.50
CA LEU A 173 -4.28 -20.47 3.39
C LEU A 173 -3.02 -19.62 3.26
N SER A 174 -2.87 -18.90 2.15
CA SER A 174 -1.80 -17.93 1.94
C SER A 174 -2.36 -16.68 1.25
N PRO A 175 -1.73 -15.51 1.44
CA PRO A 175 -2.07 -14.30 0.70
C PRO A 175 -2.04 -14.53 -0.82
N ASP A 176 -1.10 -15.35 -1.29
CA ASP A 176 -0.97 -15.72 -2.71
C ASP A 176 -2.11 -16.60 -3.26
N TRP A 177 -2.86 -17.34 -2.42
CA TRP A 177 -3.96 -18.19 -2.90
C TRP A 177 -4.94 -18.60 -1.78
N PRO A 178 -5.90 -17.73 -1.41
CA PRO A 178 -6.84 -18.03 -0.33
C PRO A 178 -8.02 -18.94 -0.76
N PHE A 179 -8.11 -19.33 -2.03
CA PHE A 179 -9.34 -19.89 -2.64
C PHE A 179 -9.55 -21.40 -2.43
N ALA A 180 -8.61 -22.12 -1.83
CA ALA A 180 -8.57 -23.56 -1.60
C ALA A 180 -8.60 -24.48 -2.85
N LEU A 181 -9.33 -24.14 -3.91
CA LEU A 181 -9.42 -24.89 -5.17
C LEU A 181 -8.42 -24.34 -6.19
N VAL A 182 -7.75 -25.22 -6.94
CA VAL A 182 -6.82 -24.84 -8.02
C VAL A 182 -7.38 -25.20 -9.39
N ALA A 183 -8.01 -26.38 -9.52
CA ALA A 183 -8.58 -26.83 -10.79
C ALA A 183 -9.64 -27.91 -10.60
N ALA A 184 -10.42 -28.18 -11.65
CA ALA A 184 -11.33 -29.33 -11.75
C ALA A 184 -11.15 -30.00 -13.12
N LEU A 185 -10.48 -31.15 -13.15
CA LEU A 185 -10.03 -31.80 -14.39
C LEU A 185 -10.77 -33.10 -14.67
N GLY A 186 -10.86 -33.47 -15.95
CA GLY A 186 -11.38 -34.76 -16.38
C GLY A 186 -10.44 -35.91 -16.05
N GLN A 187 -11.01 -37.07 -15.72
CA GLN A 187 -10.24 -38.29 -15.41
C GLN A 187 -9.70 -39.02 -16.64
N LEU A 188 -10.44 -38.93 -17.75
CA LEU A 188 -10.11 -39.62 -18.98
C LEU A 188 -9.16 -38.78 -19.80
N ARG A 189 -8.20 -39.46 -20.43
CA ARG A 189 -7.34 -38.78 -21.39
C ARG A 189 -8.14 -38.44 -22.66
N PRO A 190 -8.04 -37.19 -23.16
CA PRO A 190 -8.85 -36.72 -24.28
C PRO A 190 -8.49 -37.37 -25.63
N ASP A 191 -7.30 -37.95 -25.76
CA ASP A 191 -6.80 -38.67 -26.94
C ASP A 191 -7.37 -40.10 -27.07
N LEU A 192 -7.94 -40.64 -26.00
CA LEU A 192 -8.55 -41.97 -25.98
C LEU A 192 -10.08 -41.93 -26.06
N GLN A 193 -10.68 -40.74 -26.00
CA GLN A 193 -12.12 -40.57 -25.95
C GLN A 193 -12.63 -40.17 -27.35
N PRO A 194 -13.36 -41.05 -28.07
CA PRO A 194 -13.86 -40.74 -29.40
C PRO A 194 -14.99 -39.70 -29.32
N VAL A 195 -14.68 -38.45 -29.66
CA VAL A 195 -15.63 -37.34 -29.73
C VAL A 195 -16.21 -37.27 -31.14
N PRO A 196 -17.55 -37.21 -31.32
CA PRO A 196 -18.16 -37.40 -32.62
C PRO A 196 -17.84 -36.28 -33.61
N ASP A 197 -17.75 -35.03 -33.16
CA ASP A 197 -17.49 -33.85 -33.99
C ASP A 197 -16.85 -32.71 -33.17
N ARG A 198 -16.34 -31.69 -33.84
CA ARG A 198 -15.70 -30.53 -33.20
C ARG A 198 -16.67 -29.72 -32.33
N ARG A 199 -17.94 -29.68 -32.73
CA ARG A 199 -18.99 -28.99 -31.99
C ARG A 199 -19.21 -29.59 -30.61
N SER A 200 -19.33 -30.92 -30.52
CA SER A 200 -19.47 -31.60 -29.24
C SER A 200 -18.24 -31.42 -28.37
N LEU A 201 -17.02 -31.47 -28.93
CA LEU A 201 -15.78 -31.16 -28.21
C LEU A 201 -15.85 -29.76 -27.57
N GLY A 202 -16.13 -28.73 -28.37
CA GLY A 202 -16.17 -27.35 -27.88
C GLY A 202 -17.22 -27.14 -26.79
N LEU A 203 -18.42 -27.72 -26.93
CA LEU A 203 -19.49 -27.60 -25.93
C LEU A 203 -19.18 -28.35 -24.62
N ILE A 204 -18.64 -29.58 -24.70
CA ILE A 204 -18.29 -30.39 -23.53
C ILE A 204 -17.14 -29.76 -22.72
N GLU A 205 -16.18 -29.13 -23.40
CA GLU A 205 -15.06 -28.50 -22.72
C GLU A 205 -15.41 -27.11 -22.18
N LEU A 206 -16.33 -26.38 -22.82
CA LEU A 206 -16.78 -25.05 -22.36
C LEU A 206 -17.74 -25.11 -21.16
N VAL A 207 -18.54 -26.18 -21.02
CA VAL A 207 -19.58 -26.24 -19.97
C VAL A 207 -18.99 -26.20 -18.55
N VAL A 208 -17.83 -26.81 -18.31
CA VAL A 208 -17.24 -26.87 -16.97
C VAL A 208 -16.78 -25.48 -16.52
N PRO A 209 -15.88 -24.79 -17.25
CA PRO A 209 -15.52 -23.41 -16.93
C PRO A 209 -16.71 -22.46 -16.83
N ALA A 210 -17.69 -22.58 -17.73
CA ALA A 210 -18.86 -21.70 -17.73
C ALA A 210 -19.72 -21.87 -16.49
N VAL A 211 -19.97 -23.11 -16.04
CA VAL A 211 -20.72 -23.37 -14.79
C VAL A 211 -19.96 -22.84 -13.58
N LEU A 212 -18.64 -23.10 -13.49
CA LEU A 212 -17.82 -22.59 -12.38
C LEU A 212 -17.82 -21.06 -12.34
N PHE A 213 -17.70 -20.40 -13.50
CA PHE A 213 -17.72 -18.95 -13.60
C PHE A 213 -19.07 -18.34 -13.21
N VAL A 214 -20.18 -18.91 -13.69
CA VAL A 214 -21.54 -18.43 -13.38
C VAL A 214 -21.88 -18.65 -11.91
N CYS A 215 -21.62 -19.85 -11.37
CA CYS A 215 -21.82 -20.14 -9.96
C CYS A 215 -20.91 -19.25 -9.09
N GLY A 216 -19.66 -19.07 -9.49
CA GLY A 216 -18.69 -18.21 -8.80
C GLY A 216 -19.17 -16.77 -8.72
N THR A 217 -19.60 -16.19 -9.85
CA THR A 217 -20.15 -14.83 -9.91
C THR A 217 -21.38 -14.67 -9.00
N ALA A 218 -22.31 -15.63 -9.03
CA ALA A 218 -23.50 -15.59 -8.18
C ALA A 218 -23.17 -15.68 -6.68
N LEU A 219 -22.23 -16.55 -6.30
CA LEU A 219 -21.77 -16.71 -4.91
C LEU A 219 -20.96 -15.50 -4.43
N ALA A 220 -20.16 -14.88 -5.31
CA ALA A 220 -19.41 -13.66 -5.00
C ALA A 220 -20.36 -12.52 -4.62
N LEU A 221 -21.39 -12.27 -5.45
CA LEU A 221 -22.41 -11.26 -5.17
C LEU A 221 -23.20 -11.56 -3.88
N LEU A 222 -23.56 -12.83 -3.66
CA LEU A 222 -24.22 -13.25 -2.42
C LEU A 222 -23.31 -13.01 -1.22
N GLY A 223 -22.03 -13.36 -1.30
CA GLY A 223 -21.06 -13.13 -0.24
C GLY A 223 -20.85 -11.65 0.08
N LEU A 224 -20.72 -10.79 -0.94
CA LEU A 224 -20.64 -9.35 -0.77
C LEU A 224 -21.87 -8.79 -0.04
N SER A 225 -23.06 -9.30 -0.36
CA SER A 225 -24.30 -8.90 0.34
C SER A 225 -24.36 -9.33 1.81
N LEU A 226 -23.67 -10.42 2.17
CA LEU A 226 -23.58 -10.94 3.53
C LEU A 226 -22.41 -10.35 4.33
N THR A 227 -21.50 -9.63 3.67
CA THR A 227 -20.32 -9.05 4.30
C THR A 227 -20.71 -7.78 5.06
N ALA A 228 -20.27 -7.70 6.33
CA ALA A 228 -20.52 -6.55 7.20
C ALA A 228 -19.75 -5.31 6.72
N ASN A 229 -20.27 -4.12 7.00
CA ASN A 229 -19.58 -2.86 6.70
C ASN A 229 -18.55 -2.47 7.76
N GLN A 230 -18.50 -3.15 8.90
CA GLN A 230 -17.52 -2.89 9.95
C GLN A 230 -16.35 -3.85 9.82
N PRO A 231 -15.11 -3.38 9.96
CA PRO A 231 -13.93 -4.22 9.93
C PRO A 231 -13.95 -5.21 11.11
N PRO A 232 -13.45 -6.43 10.94
CA PRO A 232 -13.13 -7.31 12.06
C PRO A 232 -11.98 -6.76 12.89
N ALA A 233 -11.89 -7.18 14.15
CA ALA A 233 -10.75 -6.86 15.01
C ALA A 233 -9.54 -7.71 14.60
N TYR A 234 -8.76 -7.25 13.64
CA TYR A 234 -7.56 -7.95 13.19
C TYR A 234 -6.43 -7.82 14.22
N GLU A 235 -5.64 -8.88 14.35
CA GLU A 235 -4.40 -8.92 15.15
C GLU A 235 -3.15 -9.05 14.26
N ALA A 236 -3.34 -9.20 12.95
CA ALA A 236 -2.31 -9.38 11.93
C ALA A 236 -2.83 -8.89 10.58
N ALA A 237 -1.91 -8.69 9.64
CA ALA A 237 -2.21 -8.20 8.31
C ALA A 237 -3.32 -9.03 7.61
N PRO A 238 -4.37 -8.37 7.10
CA PRO A 238 -5.46 -9.04 6.40
C PRO A 238 -5.09 -9.35 4.95
N ILE A 239 -5.79 -10.33 4.39
CA ILE A 239 -5.69 -10.67 2.96
C ILE A 239 -6.79 -9.90 2.20
N ALA A 240 -6.38 -8.88 1.44
CA ALA A 240 -7.27 -8.14 0.56
C ALA A 240 -7.46 -8.90 -0.77
N LEU A 241 -8.63 -8.70 -1.41
CA LEU A 241 -9.03 -9.43 -2.62
C LEU A 241 -9.37 -8.48 -3.78
N GLY A 242 -8.97 -8.87 -4.98
CA GLY A 242 -9.46 -8.32 -6.24
C GLY A 242 -10.62 -9.14 -6.80
N THR A 243 -11.47 -8.51 -7.61
CA THR A 243 -12.55 -9.21 -8.33
C THR A 243 -12.43 -9.02 -9.83
N ASN A 244 -13.24 -9.77 -10.59
CA ASN A 244 -13.34 -9.55 -12.03
C ASN A 244 -14.31 -8.41 -12.35
N PHE A 245 -14.14 -7.83 -13.54
CA PHE A 245 -14.94 -6.70 -14.02
C PHE A 245 -16.46 -6.95 -14.01
N LEU A 246 -16.90 -8.20 -14.22
CA LEU A 246 -18.32 -8.54 -14.13
C LEU A 246 -18.86 -8.37 -12.71
N ILE A 247 -18.13 -8.84 -11.70
CA ILE A 247 -18.50 -8.68 -10.29
C ILE A 247 -18.48 -7.21 -9.92
N GLU A 248 -17.50 -6.43 -10.37
CA GLU A 248 -17.44 -4.97 -10.13
C GLU A 248 -18.65 -4.23 -10.70
N ILE A 249 -19.02 -4.48 -11.97
CA ILE A 249 -20.20 -3.85 -12.58
C ILE A 249 -21.49 -4.26 -11.85
N LEU A 250 -21.64 -5.55 -11.56
CA LEU A 250 -22.87 -6.05 -10.94
C LEU A 250 -23.00 -5.64 -9.48
N SER A 251 -21.88 -5.56 -8.76
CA SER A 251 -21.85 -5.06 -7.39
C SER A 251 -22.13 -3.58 -7.35
N THR A 252 -21.45 -2.73 -8.12
CA THR A 252 -21.73 -1.27 -8.16
C THR A 252 -23.18 -0.94 -8.55
N ALA A 253 -23.82 -1.76 -9.38
CA ALA A 253 -25.23 -1.59 -9.73
C ALA A 253 -26.22 -2.00 -8.61
N TRP A 254 -25.80 -2.83 -7.65
CA TRP A 254 -26.70 -3.48 -6.69
C TRP A 254 -26.35 -3.26 -5.21
N LEU A 255 -25.09 -2.99 -4.91
CA LEU A 255 -24.45 -2.80 -3.61
C LEU A 255 -23.67 -1.47 -3.73
N GLU A 256 -24.18 -0.43 -3.08
CA GLU A 256 -23.58 0.93 -2.94
C GLU A 256 -22.08 0.90 -2.53
N PRO A 257 -21.31 2.02 -2.55
CA PRO A 257 -19.91 2.08 -2.98
C PRO A 257 -18.84 1.41 -2.07
N ASP A 258 -19.22 0.56 -1.13
CA ASP A 258 -18.32 -0.10 -0.18
C ASP A 258 -17.66 -1.39 -0.74
N LEU A 259 -17.54 -1.54 -2.07
CA LEU A 259 -16.98 -2.78 -2.65
C LEU A 259 -15.54 -3.02 -2.18
N ALA A 260 -14.69 -2.00 -2.29
CA ALA A 260 -13.28 -2.09 -1.90
C ALA A 260 -13.13 -2.47 -0.42
N LEU A 261 -13.93 -1.82 0.43
CA LEU A 261 -14.00 -2.07 1.87
C LEU A 261 -14.40 -3.52 2.18
N LYS A 262 -15.47 -4.03 1.55
CA LYS A 262 -15.94 -5.41 1.79
C LYS A 262 -15.01 -6.49 1.26
N LEU A 263 -14.18 -6.19 0.27
CA LEU A 263 -13.23 -7.15 -0.28
C LEU A 263 -12.05 -7.44 0.67
N GLN A 264 -11.79 -6.55 1.62
CA GLN A 264 -10.74 -6.72 2.63
C GLN A 264 -11.10 -7.78 3.70
N TRP A 265 -12.39 -8.04 3.95
CA TRP A 265 -12.86 -9.04 4.93
C TRP A 265 -14.09 -9.84 4.46
N ILE A 266 -14.07 -10.24 3.18
CA ILE A 266 -15.25 -10.84 2.55
C ILE A 266 -15.76 -12.07 3.31
N HIS A 267 -17.09 -12.19 3.38
CA HIS A 267 -17.75 -13.39 3.89
C HIS A 267 -17.26 -14.66 3.14
N PRO A 268 -17.10 -15.83 3.80
CA PRO A 268 -16.55 -17.03 3.16
C PRO A 268 -17.26 -17.45 1.86
N THR A 269 -18.57 -17.25 1.77
CA THR A 269 -19.32 -17.52 0.52
C THR A 269 -18.86 -16.66 -0.66
N GLY A 270 -18.46 -15.43 -0.39
CA GLY A 270 -17.90 -14.53 -1.38
C GLY A 270 -16.51 -14.96 -1.82
N LEU A 271 -15.65 -15.35 -0.87
CA LEU A 271 -14.34 -15.93 -1.15
C LEU A 271 -14.45 -17.18 -2.04
N ALA A 272 -15.39 -18.08 -1.73
CA ALA A 272 -15.70 -19.24 -2.57
C ALA A 272 -16.12 -18.82 -3.98
N GLY A 273 -16.94 -17.78 -4.10
CA GLY A 273 -17.40 -17.25 -5.38
C GLY A 273 -16.27 -16.69 -6.24
N ILE A 274 -15.42 -15.85 -5.66
CA ILE A 274 -14.25 -15.27 -6.32
C ILE A 274 -13.33 -16.40 -6.80
N GLY A 275 -12.97 -17.34 -5.90
CA GLY A 275 -12.13 -18.48 -6.22
C GLY A 275 -12.65 -19.35 -7.37
N LEU A 276 -13.95 -19.67 -7.37
CA LEU A 276 -14.59 -20.42 -8.45
C LEU A 276 -14.57 -19.68 -9.79
N SER A 277 -14.75 -18.35 -9.76
CA SER A 277 -14.69 -17.52 -10.96
C SER A 277 -13.29 -17.49 -11.56
N ILE A 278 -12.26 -17.36 -10.71
CA ILE A 278 -10.84 -17.38 -11.10
C ILE A 278 -10.48 -18.74 -11.70
N VAL A 279 -10.84 -19.84 -11.04
CA VAL A 279 -10.56 -21.20 -11.55
C VAL A 279 -11.31 -21.46 -12.85
N GLY A 280 -12.57 -21.04 -12.96
CA GLY A 280 -13.35 -21.13 -14.18
C GLY A 280 -12.67 -20.38 -15.34
N TRP A 281 -12.25 -19.14 -15.10
CA TRP A 281 -11.53 -18.34 -16.08
C TRP A 281 -10.18 -18.97 -16.48
N GLY A 282 -9.39 -19.42 -15.50
CA GLY A 282 -8.08 -20.03 -15.75
C GLY A 282 -8.14 -21.29 -16.61
N LEU A 283 -9.21 -22.10 -16.49
CA LEU A 283 -9.42 -23.28 -17.33
C LEU A 283 -9.71 -22.96 -18.80
N LEU A 284 -10.13 -21.72 -19.12
CA LEU A 284 -10.36 -21.25 -20.50
C LEU A 284 -9.10 -20.76 -21.21
N LEU A 285 -8.00 -20.58 -20.47
CA LEU A 285 -6.74 -20.19 -21.08
C LEU A 285 -6.28 -21.26 -22.09
N PRO A 286 -5.70 -20.86 -23.24
CA PRO A 286 -5.24 -21.76 -24.28
C PRO A 286 -3.91 -22.45 -23.90
N ILE A 287 -3.91 -23.14 -22.76
CA ILE A 287 -2.78 -23.88 -22.20
C ILE A 287 -2.93 -25.35 -22.61
N PRO A 288 -1.92 -25.98 -23.25
CA PRO A 288 -2.04 -27.38 -23.65
C PRO A 288 -2.38 -28.31 -22.48
N GLY A 289 -3.48 -29.06 -22.63
CA GLY A 289 -4.05 -29.93 -21.59
C GLY A 289 -5.25 -29.35 -20.85
N PHE A 290 -5.45 -28.03 -20.89
CA PHE A 290 -6.61 -27.36 -20.32
C PHE A 290 -7.81 -27.40 -21.28
N PRO A 291 -9.05 -27.22 -20.78
CA PRO A 291 -10.23 -27.09 -21.63
C PRO A 291 -10.09 -25.99 -22.69
N GLY A 292 -9.48 -24.84 -22.36
CA GLY A 292 -9.26 -23.73 -23.30
C GLY A 292 -8.52 -24.10 -24.58
N ASP A 293 -7.44 -24.88 -24.49
CA ASP A 293 -6.69 -25.36 -25.65
C ASP A 293 -7.51 -26.36 -26.50
N ARG A 294 -8.35 -27.18 -25.87
CA ARG A 294 -9.27 -28.08 -26.58
C ARG A 294 -10.41 -27.32 -27.26
N ILE A 295 -10.89 -26.22 -26.68
CA ILE A 295 -11.84 -25.31 -27.33
C ILE A 295 -11.19 -24.63 -28.53
N LEU A 296 -9.92 -24.22 -28.40
CA LEU A 296 -9.15 -23.67 -29.52
C LEU A 296 -9.02 -24.70 -30.66
N HIS A 297 -8.75 -25.96 -30.32
CA HIS A 297 -8.76 -27.08 -31.29
C HIS A 297 -10.13 -27.27 -31.96
N ALA A 298 -11.23 -27.15 -31.21
CA ALA A 298 -12.56 -27.22 -31.77
C ALA A 298 -12.86 -26.07 -32.75
N LEU A 299 -12.35 -24.86 -32.48
CA LEU A 299 -12.60 -23.66 -33.28
C LEU A 299 -11.74 -23.57 -34.56
N ILE A 300 -10.47 -23.99 -34.52
CA ILE A 300 -9.50 -23.65 -35.58
C ILE A 300 -9.29 -24.73 -36.66
N GLY A 301 -9.08 -25.99 -36.28
CA GLY A 301 -8.53 -26.99 -37.22
C GLY A 301 -7.38 -27.79 -36.65
N PRO A 302 -7.32 -29.14 -36.70
CA PRO A 302 -6.04 -29.81 -36.54
C PRO A 302 -5.08 -29.40 -37.67
N GLU A 303 -5.54 -29.28 -38.92
CA GLU A 303 -4.74 -28.86 -40.07
C GLU A 303 -4.23 -27.42 -39.89
N ASN A 304 -5.13 -26.49 -39.56
CA ASN A 304 -4.77 -25.10 -39.33
C ASN A 304 -3.89 -24.89 -38.08
N MET A 305 -4.05 -25.70 -37.03
CA MET A 305 -3.17 -25.64 -35.85
C MET A 305 -1.80 -26.27 -36.09
N THR A 306 -1.67 -27.17 -37.07
CA THR A 306 -0.39 -27.80 -37.42
C THR A 306 0.35 -27.11 -38.55
N HIS A 307 -0.31 -26.21 -39.27
CA HIS A 307 0.31 -25.37 -40.29
C HIS A 307 1.46 -24.54 -39.69
N GLU A 308 2.63 -24.57 -40.34
CA GLU A 308 3.88 -23.98 -39.79
C GLU A 308 3.73 -22.50 -39.37
N SER A 309 3.00 -21.70 -40.14
CA SER A 309 2.76 -20.27 -39.83
C SER A 309 1.97 -20.08 -38.55
N ASN A 310 0.94 -20.90 -38.33
CA ASN A 310 0.02 -20.78 -37.20
C ASN A 310 0.62 -21.37 -35.94
N GLN A 311 1.39 -22.46 -36.04
CA GLN A 311 2.18 -22.98 -34.93
C GLN A 311 3.19 -21.94 -34.44
N THR A 312 3.92 -21.31 -35.37
CA THR A 312 4.87 -20.25 -35.06
C THR A 312 4.16 -19.03 -34.46
N SER A 313 3.00 -18.64 -34.99
CA SER A 313 2.23 -17.52 -34.44
C SER A 313 1.72 -17.81 -33.03
N LEU A 314 1.17 -19.00 -32.77
CA LEU A 314 0.71 -19.40 -31.45
C LEU A 314 1.88 -19.44 -30.46
N PHE A 315 3.03 -19.96 -30.90
CA PHE A 315 4.27 -19.97 -30.12
C PHE A 315 4.74 -18.57 -29.74
N ILE A 316 4.84 -17.66 -30.72
CA ILE A 316 5.25 -16.26 -30.48
C ILE A 316 4.25 -15.56 -29.57
N SER A 317 2.95 -15.79 -29.78
CA SER A 317 1.89 -15.23 -28.94
C SER A 317 1.96 -15.72 -27.50
N THR A 318 2.17 -17.01 -27.28
CA THR A 318 2.35 -17.57 -25.92
C THR A 318 3.59 -16.99 -25.27
N LEU A 319 4.72 -16.90 -25.99
CA LEU A 319 5.95 -16.30 -25.47
C LEU A 319 5.76 -14.83 -25.08
N ALA A 320 5.11 -14.05 -25.95
CA ALA A 320 4.83 -12.64 -25.70
C ALA A 320 3.92 -12.45 -24.47
N PHE A 321 2.88 -13.28 -24.34
CA PHE A 321 1.98 -13.24 -23.19
C PHE A 321 2.68 -13.66 -21.89
N THR A 322 3.50 -14.72 -21.93
CA THR A 322 4.33 -15.13 -20.80
C THR A 322 5.27 -14.00 -20.39
N LEU A 323 5.98 -13.38 -21.33
CA LEU A 323 6.88 -12.26 -21.07
C LEU A 323 6.13 -11.04 -20.50
N LEU A 324 4.91 -10.75 -20.99
CA LEU A 324 4.07 -9.70 -20.44
C LEU A 324 3.73 -9.97 -18.97
N ILE A 325 3.29 -11.18 -18.62
CA ILE A 325 2.98 -11.56 -17.24
C ILE A 325 4.22 -11.39 -16.34
N PHE A 326 5.38 -11.91 -16.76
CA PHE A 326 6.62 -11.79 -15.99
C PHE A 326 7.10 -10.35 -15.79
N LEU A 327 6.69 -9.41 -16.65
CA LEU A 327 7.00 -7.99 -16.53
C LEU A 327 5.94 -7.20 -15.75
N SER A 328 4.71 -7.71 -15.65
CA SER A 328 3.56 -6.95 -15.14
C SER A 328 3.16 -7.29 -13.72
N THR A 329 3.57 -8.44 -13.18
CA THR A 329 3.13 -8.88 -11.84
C THR A 329 4.16 -9.76 -11.15
N GLU A 330 4.17 -9.70 -9.82
CA GLU A 330 4.93 -10.58 -8.94
C GLU A 330 4.06 -11.72 -8.37
N TYR A 331 2.75 -11.74 -8.69
CA TYR A 331 1.80 -12.71 -8.17
C TYR A 331 2.13 -14.14 -8.63
N TRP A 332 2.61 -14.95 -7.69
CA TRP A 332 3.22 -16.26 -7.97
C TRP A 332 2.33 -17.24 -8.75
N PRO A 333 1.01 -17.37 -8.49
CA PRO A 333 0.15 -18.25 -9.28
C PRO A 333 0.11 -17.92 -10.78
N TRP A 334 0.17 -16.64 -11.16
CA TRP A 334 0.21 -16.27 -12.58
C TRP A 334 1.54 -16.61 -13.22
N LEU A 335 2.65 -16.39 -12.51
CA LEU A 335 3.99 -16.80 -12.95
C LEU A 335 4.06 -18.31 -13.15
N LEU A 336 3.51 -19.10 -12.24
CA LEU A 336 3.43 -20.56 -12.35
C LEU A 336 2.59 -20.99 -13.57
N LEU A 337 1.41 -20.40 -13.76
CA LEU A 337 0.56 -20.70 -14.91
C LEU A 337 1.24 -20.34 -16.23
N ALA A 338 1.90 -19.18 -16.30
CA ALA A 338 2.67 -18.76 -17.47
C ALA A 338 3.85 -19.69 -17.76
N ALA A 339 4.55 -20.16 -16.72
CA ALA A 339 5.63 -21.12 -16.83
C ALA A 339 5.13 -22.50 -17.30
N ILE A 340 3.99 -22.98 -16.79
CA ILE A 340 3.36 -24.23 -17.25
C ILE A 340 2.91 -24.09 -18.72
N ALA A 341 2.29 -22.95 -19.07
CA ALA A 341 1.85 -22.66 -20.43
C ALA A 341 3.02 -22.69 -21.41
N ALA A 342 4.12 -22.01 -21.06
CA ALA A 342 5.36 -22.05 -21.80
C ALA A 342 5.86 -23.50 -21.87
N TRP A 343 6.21 -24.14 -20.75
CA TRP A 343 6.77 -25.51 -20.75
C TRP A 343 5.95 -26.44 -21.65
N ARG A 344 4.63 -26.52 -21.44
CA ARG A 344 3.74 -27.40 -22.21
C ARG A 344 3.76 -27.12 -23.71
N ARG A 345 3.98 -25.88 -24.12
CA ARG A 345 4.04 -25.48 -25.53
C ARG A 345 5.44 -25.64 -26.15
N PHE A 346 6.51 -25.44 -25.38
CA PHE A 346 7.91 -25.60 -25.82
C PHE A 346 8.43 -27.04 -25.66
N SER A 347 7.72 -27.91 -24.94
CA SER A 347 8.12 -29.30 -24.72
C SER A 347 8.10 -30.10 -26.02
N PRO A 348 9.15 -30.88 -26.33
CA PRO A 348 9.16 -31.81 -27.47
C PRO A 348 8.17 -32.97 -27.29
N GLU A 349 7.75 -33.26 -26.06
CA GLU A 349 6.63 -34.18 -25.79
C GLU A 349 5.32 -33.46 -26.10
N GLN A 350 4.84 -33.59 -27.34
CA GLN A 350 3.51 -33.07 -27.71
C GLN A 350 2.43 -33.76 -26.87
N MET A 351 1.62 -32.96 -26.18
CA MET A 351 0.38 -33.45 -25.59
C MET A 351 -0.50 -33.99 -26.73
N PRO A 352 -1.05 -35.21 -26.61
CA PRO A 352 -1.79 -35.80 -27.69
C PRO A 352 -3.07 -35.00 -27.97
N SER A 353 -3.37 -34.82 -29.26
CA SER A 353 -4.55 -34.08 -29.72
C SER A 353 -5.84 -34.79 -29.27
N PRO A 354 -6.94 -34.05 -29.09
CA PRO A 354 -8.23 -34.67 -28.79
C PRO A 354 -8.66 -35.59 -29.94
N PHE A 355 -9.24 -36.74 -29.63
CA PHE A 355 -9.64 -37.72 -30.65
C PHE A 355 -11.03 -37.40 -31.22
N VAL A 356 -11.08 -36.63 -32.31
CA VAL A 356 -12.32 -36.30 -33.04
C VAL A 356 -12.54 -37.30 -34.18
N VAL A 357 -13.75 -37.82 -34.28
CA VAL A 357 -14.12 -38.88 -35.23
C VAL A 357 -14.50 -38.32 -36.60
N ASP A 358 -15.14 -37.15 -36.65
CA ASP A 358 -15.58 -36.48 -37.88
C ASP A 358 -14.96 -35.07 -37.93
N GLU A 359 -13.70 -34.98 -38.36
CA GLU A 359 -13.01 -33.70 -38.56
C GLU A 359 -13.51 -33.00 -39.84
N TYR A 360 -13.91 -33.78 -40.86
CA TYR A 360 -14.49 -33.25 -42.11
C TYR A 360 -15.75 -32.38 -41.90
N ALA A 361 -16.60 -32.72 -40.92
CA ALA A 361 -17.79 -31.93 -40.62
C ALA A 361 -17.47 -30.46 -40.25
N GLY A 362 -16.25 -30.20 -39.77
CA GLY A 362 -15.83 -28.87 -39.34
C GLY A 362 -16.70 -28.32 -38.21
N LEU A 363 -16.76 -26.99 -38.12
CA LEU A 363 -17.63 -26.27 -37.20
C LEU A 363 -18.51 -25.31 -38.00
N ASP A 364 -19.83 -25.37 -37.81
CA ASP A 364 -20.74 -24.44 -38.48
C ASP A 364 -20.57 -23.01 -37.93
N ASP A 365 -20.73 -22.01 -38.80
CA ASP A 365 -20.52 -20.59 -38.46
C ASP A 365 -21.29 -20.14 -37.22
N ILE A 366 -22.50 -20.69 -37.00
CA ILE A 366 -23.35 -20.33 -35.86
C ILE A 366 -22.74 -20.89 -34.58
N SER A 367 -22.42 -22.20 -34.54
CA SER A 367 -21.78 -22.82 -33.38
C SER A 367 -20.41 -22.21 -33.09
N MET A 368 -19.62 -21.90 -34.13
CA MET A 368 -18.33 -21.22 -34.00
C MET A 368 -18.49 -19.86 -33.30
N ARG A 369 -19.44 -19.04 -33.76
CA ARG A 369 -19.71 -17.73 -33.14
C ARG A 369 -20.22 -17.87 -31.72
N GLN A 370 -21.10 -18.84 -31.43
CA GLN A 370 -21.63 -19.04 -30.08
C GLN A 370 -20.51 -19.41 -29.09
N ILE A 371 -19.74 -20.45 -29.40
CA ILE A 371 -18.62 -20.92 -28.56
C ILE A 371 -17.57 -19.82 -28.42
N GLY A 372 -17.16 -19.21 -29.55
CA GLY A 372 -16.17 -18.14 -29.56
C GLY A 372 -16.62 -16.90 -28.79
N SER A 373 -17.89 -16.48 -28.93
CA SER A 373 -18.42 -15.32 -28.19
C SER A 373 -18.50 -15.58 -26.69
N LEU A 374 -18.94 -16.77 -26.26
CA LEU A 374 -19.05 -17.08 -24.83
C LEU A 374 -17.67 -17.18 -24.19
N LEU A 375 -16.72 -17.83 -24.88
CA LEU A 375 -15.31 -17.87 -24.49
C LEU A 375 -14.75 -16.46 -24.32
N LEU A 376 -14.94 -15.60 -25.32
CA LEU A 376 -14.42 -14.23 -25.29
C LEU A 376 -15.09 -13.38 -24.20
N VAL A 377 -16.41 -13.52 -24.01
CA VAL A 377 -17.12 -12.82 -22.93
C VAL A 377 -16.57 -13.23 -21.57
N ILE A 378 -16.40 -14.52 -21.29
CA ILE A 378 -15.85 -14.96 -20.00
C ILE A 378 -14.38 -14.51 -19.87
N LEU A 379 -13.56 -14.61 -20.92
CA LEU A 379 -12.17 -14.20 -20.84
C LEU A 379 -11.99 -12.70 -20.59
N VAL A 380 -12.83 -11.85 -21.20
CA VAL A 380 -12.76 -10.39 -21.05
C VAL A 380 -13.39 -9.93 -19.74
N PHE A 381 -14.64 -10.32 -19.46
CA PHE A 381 -15.36 -9.86 -18.27
C PHE A 381 -14.98 -10.61 -17.00
N GLY A 382 -14.44 -11.83 -17.14
CA GLY A 382 -14.00 -12.67 -16.04
C GLY A 382 -12.53 -12.54 -15.69
N PHE A 383 -11.78 -11.63 -16.34
CA PHE A 383 -10.39 -11.40 -16.02
C PHE A 383 -10.25 -10.97 -14.54
N PRO A 384 -9.48 -11.70 -13.72
CA PRO A 384 -9.43 -11.49 -12.27
C PRO A 384 -8.43 -10.42 -11.81
N GLY A 385 -7.80 -9.68 -12.74
CA GLY A 385 -6.74 -8.74 -12.41
C GLY A 385 -5.34 -9.37 -12.36
N LEU A 386 -4.32 -8.53 -12.20
CA LEU A 386 -2.93 -8.96 -12.07
C LEU A 386 -2.62 -9.47 -10.65
N GLU A 387 -3.27 -8.90 -9.63
CA GLU A 387 -3.14 -9.31 -8.23
C GLU A 387 -4.54 -9.56 -7.63
N PRO A 388 -5.07 -10.78 -7.78
CA PRO A 388 -6.39 -11.15 -7.26
C PRO A 388 -6.44 -11.24 -5.72
N SER A 389 -5.30 -11.35 -5.07
CA SER A 389 -5.17 -11.31 -3.61
C SER A 389 -3.78 -10.87 -3.20
N TYR A 390 -3.69 -10.15 -2.07
CA TYR A 390 -2.43 -9.66 -1.51
C TYR A 390 -2.58 -9.45 0.01
N GLU A 391 -1.45 -9.37 0.72
CA GLU A 391 -1.39 -9.03 2.14
C GLU A 391 -1.30 -7.50 2.29
N MET A 392 -2.15 -6.91 3.12
CA MET A 392 -2.16 -5.47 3.34
C MET A 392 -1.26 -5.12 4.51
N GLU A 393 -0.06 -4.62 4.22
CA GLU A 393 0.96 -4.33 5.23
C GLU A 393 0.58 -3.15 6.14
N ASP A 394 0.02 -2.08 5.58
CA ASP A 394 -0.34 -0.84 6.30
C ASP A 394 -1.76 -0.89 6.92
N TRP A 395 -2.19 -2.08 7.34
CA TRP A 395 -3.58 -2.31 7.79
C TRP A 395 -3.91 -1.69 9.15
N ASP A 396 -2.89 -1.50 10.00
CA ASP A 396 -2.97 -0.86 11.31
C ASP A 396 -2.38 0.57 11.31
N GLU A 397 -2.14 1.12 10.11
CA GLU A 397 -1.71 2.51 9.97
C GLU A 397 -2.78 3.46 10.53
N GLY A 398 -2.33 4.54 11.17
CA GLY A 398 -3.16 5.50 11.90
C GLY A 398 -4.12 6.31 11.02
N LEU A 399 -4.06 7.64 11.09
CA LEU A 399 -4.98 8.52 10.36
C LEU A 399 -4.33 9.01 9.06
N SER A 400 -5.06 8.98 7.95
CA SER A 400 -4.61 9.59 6.69
C SER A 400 -4.81 11.11 6.73
N THR A 401 -3.80 11.85 6.28
CA THR A 401 -3.85 13.32 6.12
C THR A 401 -3.87 13.76 4.66
N ASP A 402 -3.99 12.83 3.71
CA ASP A 402 -3.88 13.12 2.27
C ASP A 402 -4.96 14.08 1.76
N THR A 403 -6.13 14.06 2.41
CA THR A 403 -7.26 14.94 2.09
C THR A 403 -7.16 16.31 2.75
N TRP A 404 -6.25 16.49 3.70
CA TRP A 404 -6.13 17.72 4.47
C TRP A 404 -5.42 18.79 3.64
N PRO A 405 -5.87 20.06 3.72
CA PRO A 405 -5.23 21.13 2.97
C PRO A 405 -3.80 21.36 3.50
N ALA A 406 -2.84 21.54 2.59
CA ALA A 406 -1.49 22.02 2.96
C ALA A 406 -1.41 23.56 2.94
N PHE A 407 -2.33 24.21 2.22
CA PHE A 407 -2.35 25.64 2.00
C PHE A 407 -3.78 26.16 1.99
N MET A 408 -4.02 27.30 2.66
CA MET A 408 -5.30 27.99 2.66
C MET A 408 -5.12 29.51 2.67
N ASP A 409 -6.10 30.19 2.12
CA ASP A 409 -6.20 31.64 2.14
C ASP A 409 -7.21 32.07 3.23
N PHE A 410 -6.98 33.22 3.87
CA PHE A 410 -7.91 33.77 4.87
C PHE A 410 -8.15 35.28 4.70
N GLU A 411 -9.31 35.74 5.19
CA GLU A 411 -9.73 37.14 5.19
C GLU A 411 -10.12 37.58 6.61
N ASP A 412 -10.00 38.88 6.90
CA ASP A 412 -10.50 39.51 8.13
C ASP A 412 -10.06 38.88 9.47
N GLY A 413 -8.97 38.12 9.49
CA GLY A 413 -8.47 37.47 10.70
C GLY A 413 -9.34 36.31 11.18
N GLN A 414 -10.10 35.69 10.27
CA GLN A 414 -10.89 34.49 10.54
C GLN A 414 -10.59 33.40 9.49
N ALA A 415 -10.50 32.15 9.94
CA ALA A 415 -10.40 30.99 9.06
C ALA A 415 -11.16 29.80 9.65
N GLU A 416 -11.84 29.05 8.80
CA GLU A 416 -12.56 27.82 9.15
C GLU A 416 -11.95 26.68 8.33
N ILE A 417 -11.59 25.58 9.01
CA ILE A 417 -10.91 24.43 8.43
C ILE A 417 -11.70 23.18 8.82
N GLU A 418 -12.10 22.39 7.85
CA GLU A 418 -12.73 21.08 8.07
C GLU A 418 -11.72 19.99 7.77
N LEU A 419 -11.40 19.18 8.77
CA LEU A 419 -10.49 18.04 8.65
C LEU A 419 -11.32 16.75 8.62
N ALA A 420 -11.23 16.00 7.52
CA ALA A 420 -11.82 14.68 7.43
C ALA A 420 -10.96 13.68 8.24
N LEU A 421 -11.57 12.94 9.16
CA LEU A 421 -10.90 11.89 9.90
C LEU A 421 -11.17 10.56 9.19
N GLU A 422 -10.18 10.07 8.46
CA GLU A 422 -10.23 8.79 7.75
C GLU A 422 -9.00 7.95 8.14
N PRO A 423 -9.17 6.67 8.50
CA PRO A 423 -8.03 5.79 8.74
C PRO A 423 -7.21 5.61 7.48
N ALA A 424 -5.88 5.59 7.62
CA ALA A 424 -4.99 5.14 6.56
C ALA A 424 -5.12 3.62 6.37
N GLY A 425 -5.16 2.87 7.48
CA GLY A 425 -5.43 1.43 7.50
C GLY A 425 -6.93 1.07 7.54
N ILE A 426 -7.22 -0.14 8.00
CA ILE A 426 -8.61 -0.63 8.18
C ILE A 426 -9.04 -0.69 9.64
N MET A 427 -8.10 -0.64 10.56
CA MET A 427 -8.41 -0.72 11.98
C MET A 427 -9.12 0.55 12.44
N PRO A 428 -10.09 0.44 13.36
CA PRO A 428 -10.67 1.61 13.99
C PRO A 428 -9.60 2.42 14.69
N VAL A 429 -9.51 3.71 14.37
CA VAL A 429 -8.49 4.61 14.91
C VAL A 429 -9.10 5.50 15.98
N SER A 430 -8.42 5.59 17.11
CA SER A 430 -8.75 6.51 18.20
C SER A 430 -7.47 7.19 18.65
N GLY A 431 -7.55 8.47 18.99
CA GLY A 431 -6.38 9.25 19.34
C GLY A 431 -6.71 10.69 19.68
N TRP A 432 -5.69 11.53 19.62
CA TRP A 432 -5.78 12.94 19.93
C TRP A 432 -5.24 13.81 18.80
N LEU A 433 -5.87 14.96 18.61
CA LEU A 433 -5.38 16.05 17.79
C LEU A 433 -4.98 17.19 18.71
N GLN A 434 -3.72 17.61 18.63
CA GLN A 434 -3.23 18.79 19.31
C GLN A 434 -2.81 19.83 18.27
N MET A 435 -3.22 21.08 18.49
CA MET A 435 -3.10 22.13 17.49
C MET A 435 -2.23 23.26 18.04
N ARG A 436 -1.34 23.79 17.20
CA ARG A 436 -0.47 24.92 17.53
C ARG A 436 -0.35 25.86 16.34
N ILE A 437 -0.23 27.15 16.62
CA ILE A 437 0.05 28.16 15.61
C ILE A 437 1.53 28.53 15.65
N GLU A 438 2.16 28.61 14.48
CA GLU A 438 3.53 29.06 14.30
C GLU A 438 3.59 30.24 13.33
N GLY A 439 4.51 31.17 13.57
CA GLY A 439 4.68 32.37 12.75
C GLY A 439 3.93 33.61 13.24
N PRO A 440 3.99 34.71 12.47
CA PRO A 440 3.47 36.01 12.88
C PRO A 440 1.93 36.12 12.84
N PRO A 441 1.33 36.91 13.75
CA PRO A 441 1.93 37.45 14.97
C PRO A 441 2.25 36.33 15.96
N THR A 442 3.36 36.48 16.70
CA THR A 442 3.63 35.64 17.87
C THR A 442 2.57 35.94 18.94
N GLY A 443 1.63 35.01 19.13
CA GLY A 443 0.49 35.15 20.02
C GLY A 443 -0.69 35.95 19.42
N GLY A 444 -1.90 35.65 19.91
CA GLY A 444 -3.12 36.43 19.63
C GLY A 444 -4.15 35.80 18.70
N TRP A 445 -3.86 34.62 18.13
CA TRP A 445 -4.84 33.75 17.51
C TRP A 445 -5.50 32.85 18.55
N GLN A 446 -6.82 32.68 18.45
CA GLN A 446 -7.60 31.73 19.24
C GLN A 446 -8.00 30.57 18.35
N ILE A 447 -7.82 29.35 18.84
CA ILE A 447 -8.24 28.10 18.19
C ILE A 447 -9.48 27.62 18.93
N ASP A 448 -10.59 27.57 18.24
CA ASP A 448 -11.87 27.09 18.75
C ASP A 448 -12.35 25.90 17.93
N SER A 449 -12.78 24.84 18.59
CA SER A 449 -13.38 23.66 17.97
C SER A 449 -14.30 23.00 18.97
N GLU A 450 -15.37 22.36 18.49
CA GLU A 450 -16.34 21.68 19.36
C GLU A 450 -15.72 20.53 20.16
N CYS A 451 -14.62 19.95 19.67
CA CYS A 451 -13.96 18.81 20.32
C CYS A 451 -12.83 19.18 21.29
N LEU A 452 -12.36 20.43 21.32
CA LEU A 452 -11.26 20.85 22.19
C LEU A 452 -11.71 20.84 23.66
N ASP A 453 -10.94 20.16 24.50
CA ASP A 453 -11.13 20.17 25.96
C ASP A 453 -10.48 21.41 26.61
N ASP A 454 -10.60 21.51 27.95
CA ASP A 454 -9.98 22.61 28.73
C ASP A 454 -8.43 22.64 28.61
N ARG A 455 -7.81 21.57 28.12
CA ARG A 455 -6.36 21.46 27.88
C ARG A 455 -5.98 21.82 26.44
N GLY A 456 -6.96 22.12 25.57
CA GLY A 456 -6.73 22.43 24.18
C GLY A 456 -6.38 21.21 23.31
N VAL A 457 -6.90 20.03 23.66
CA VAL A 457 -6.72 18.79 22.89
C VAL A 457 -8.07 18.24 22.44
N CYS A 458 -8.12 17.73 21.22
CA CYS A 458 -9.32 17.15 20.63
C CYS A 458 -9.20 15.63 20.59
N ARG A 459 -10.08 14.90 21.29
CA ARG A 459 -10.11 13.44 21.26
C ARG A 459 -11.09 12.96 20.19
N PHE A 460 -10.69 11.96 19.40
CA PHE A 460 -11.57 11.22 18.50
C PHE A 460 -11.51 9.72 18.82
N ASP A 461 -12.64 9.04 18.66
CA ASP A 461 -12.79 7.63 19.02
C ASP A 461 -13.45 6.84 17.88
N GLU A 462 -12.96 5.62 17.65
CA GLU A 462 -13.50 4.60 16.73
C GLU A 462 -13.81 5.11 15.30
N VAL A 463 -12.92 5.93 14.74
CA VAL A 463 -13.00 6.36 13.35
C VAL A 463 -12.71 5.17 12.43
N THR A 464 -13.58 4.90 11.46
CA THR A 464 -13.43 3.79 10.50
C THR A 464 -13.68 4.27 9.07
N GLN A 465 -13.20 3.54 8.06
CA GLN A 465 -13.48 3.85 6.65
C GLN A 465 -15.00 3.87 6.33
N ALA A 466 -15.83 3.11 7.07
CA ALA A 466 -17.28 3.08 6.90
C ALA A 466 -18.02 4.20 7.65
N SER A 467 -17.38 4.77 8.67
CA SER A 467 -17.92 5.85 9.50
C SER A 467 -16.82 6.89 9.72
N PRO A 468 -16.44 7.65 8.67
CA PRO A 468 -15.43 8.67 8.77
C PRO A 468 -15.89 9.78 9.73
N GLY A 469 -14.93 10.36 10.44
CA GLY A 469 -15.16 11.50 11.32
C GLY A 469 -14.89 12.82 10.61
N SER A 470 -15.22 13.92 11.27
CA SER A 470 -14.75 15.25 10.87
C SER A 470 -14.51 16.12 12.09
N VAL A 471 -13.54 17.01 12.00
CA VAL A 471 -13.25 18.02 13.02
C VAL A 471 -13.19 19.38 12.33
N THR A 472 -14.05 20.29 12.77
CA THR A 472 -14.03 21.69 12.32
C THR A 472 -13.21 22.53 13.29
N ILE A 473 -12.24 23.26 12.75
CA ILE A 473 -11.35 24.17 13.48
C ILE A 473 -11.67 25.59 13.03
N ASN A 474 -11.99 26.44 13.99
CA ASN A 474 -12.20 27.86 13.80
C ASN A 474 -11.01 28.62 14.38
N LEU A 475 -10.43 29.49 13.57
CA LEU A 475 -9.34 30.36 13.93
C LEU A 475 -9.86 31.79 13.93
N ALA A 476 -9.70 32.49 15.04
CA ALA A 476 -10.14 33.87 15.18
C ALA A 476 -9.06 34.75 15.81
N ARG A 477 -8.94 35.99 15.30
CA ARG A 477 -8.06 37.01 15.85
C ARG A 477 -8.84 38.24 16.27
N ASN A 478 -8.70 38.64 17.54
CA ASN A 478 -9.44 39.76 18.15
C ASN A 478 -8.68 41.10 18.14
N GLN A 479 -7.55 41.22 17.43
CA GLN A 479 -6.68 42.42 17.50
C GLN A 479 -6.50 43.11 16.14
N ASP A 480 -6.51 44.44 16.16
CA ASP A 480 -6.11 45.31 15.05
C ASP A 480 -4.59 45.22 14.83
N GLY A 481 -4.15 44.28 14.00
CA GLY A 481 -2.75 44.11 13.60
C GLY A 481 -2.61 43.76 12.13
N THR A 482 -1.39 43.88 11.59
CA THR A 482 -1.11 43.40 10.23
C THR A 482 -1.36 41.90 10.16
N LEU A 483 -2.16 41.48 9.18
CA LEU A 483 -2.36 40.06 8.85
C LEU A 483 -1.14 39.59 8.05
N GLN A 484 -0.52 38.50 8.52
CA GLN A 484 0.64 37.87 7.89
C GLN A 484 0.37 36.37 7.79
N ALA A 485 1.18 35.69 6.98
CA ALA A 485 1.10 34.25 6.88
C ALA A 485 1.48 33.57 8.21
N PHE A 486 0.78 32.50 8.56
CA PHE A 486 1.06 31.67 9.73
C PHE A 486 0.85 30.20 9.38
N ARG A 487 1.38 29.29 10.21
CA ARG A 487 1.23 27.83 10.09
C ARG A 487 0.33 27.33 11.20
N LEU A 488 -0.68 26.53 10.88
CA LEU A 488 -1.33 25.66 11.83
C LEU A 488 -0.63 24.30 11.78
N VAL A 489 0.03 23.91 12.87
CA VAL A 489 0.63 22.59 13.04
C VAL A 489 -0.32 21.73 13.85
N ILE A 490 -0.68 20.58 13.31
CA ILE A 490 -1.56 19.60 13.94
C ILE A 490 -0.73 18.37 14.23
N LEU A 491 -0.55 18.06 15.51
CA LEU A 491 -0.02 16.78 15.96
C LEU A 491 -1.16 15.78 16.00
N ILE A 492 -0.95 14.64 15.35
CA ILE A 492 -1.84 13.49 15.36
C ILE A 492 -1.17 12.45 16.26
N ASP A 493 -1.74 12.24 17.43
CA ASP A 493 -1.21 11.35 18.46
C ASP A 493 -2.10 10.11 18.55
N ILE A 494 -1.65 9.03 17.90
CA ILE A 494 -2.27 7.71 17.92
C ILE A 494 -1.24 6.73 18.46
N ALA A 495 -1.70 5.70 19.18
CA ALA A 495 -0.83 4.66 19.70
C ALA A 495 0.07 4.08 18.58
N ASN A 496 1.38 4.16 18.79
CA ASN A 496 2.44 3.76 17.85
C ASN A 496 2.51 4.52 16.50
N HIS A 497 1.64 5.51 16.28
CA HIS A 497 1.57 6.28 15.03
C HIS A 497 1.40 7.77 15.35
N VAL A 498 2.53 8.47 15.54
CA VAL A 498 2.54 9.91 15.79
C VAL A 498 3.04 10.65 14.56
N THR A 499 2.22 11.55 14.01
CA THR A 499 2.55 12.32 12.81
C THR A 499 2.19 13.79 12.98
N GLU A 500 2.80 14.65 12.16
CA GLU A 500 2.55 16.10 12.18
C GLU A 500 2.07 16.54 10.79
N HIS A 501 1.01 17.36 10.74
CA HIS A 501 0.52 17.97 9.52
C HIS A 501 0.56 19.50 9.65
N GLY A 502 1.11 20.17 8.65
CA GLY A 502 1.23 21.63 8.62
C GLY A 502 0.33 22.25 7.54
N ILE A 503 -0.49 23.22 7.94
CA ILE A 503 -1.32 24.01 7.04
C ILE A 503 -0.79 25.44 7.04
N VAL A 504 -0.37 25.95 5.88
CA VAL A 504 0.05 27.34 5.75
C VAL A 504 -1.16 28.21 5.39
N LEU A 505 -1.45 29.21 6.21
CA LEU A 505 -2.53 30.16 6.02
C LEU A 505 -1.98 31.51 5.56
N GLN A 506 -2.42 32.01 4.40
CA GLN A 506 -2.00 33.30 3.84
C GLN A 506 -3.14 34.32 3.78
N PRO A 507 -2.87 35.60 4.10
CA PRO A 507 -3.86 36.66 3.97
C PRO A 507 -4.11 37.03 2.50
N LEU A 508 -5.38 37.05 2.08
CA LEU A 508 -5.75 37.43 0.72
C LEU A 508 -5.45 38.89 0.40
N GLY A 509 -4.87 39.11 -0.79
CA GLY A 509 -4.64 40.45 -1.35
C GLY A 509 -3.63 41.30 -0.58
N ARG A 510 -2.77 40.70 0.26
CA ARG A 510 -1.72 41.42 0.99
C ARG A 510 -0.32 40.90 0.69
N THR A 511 0.65 41.81 0.72
CA THR A 511 2.07 41.48 0.66
C THR A 511 2.49 40.80 1.96
N THR A 512 2.94 39.55 1.89
CA THR A 512 3.32 38.72 3.04
C THR A 512 4.42 37.74 2.65
N SER A 513 5.08 37.11 3.63
CA SER A 513 5.91 35.93 3.37
C SER A 513 5.03 34.74 2.97
N ILE A 514 5.61 33.85 2.16
CA ILE A 514 4.98 32.58 1.79
C ILE A 514 5.12 31.58 2.93
N ASP A 515 6.34 31.39 3.44
CA ASP A 515 6.59 30.64 4.67
C ASP A 515 6.46 31.56 5.89
N PRO A 516 5.76 31.13 6.95
CA PRO A 516 5.63 31.89 8.19
C PRO A 516 6.90 31.93 9.08
N LEU A 517 7.94 31.18 8.74
CA LEU A 517 9.22 31.11 9.45
C LEU A 517 10.38 31.43 8.52
N TRP A 518 11.49 31.91 9.10
CA TRP A 518 12.76 31.98 8.38
C TRP A 518 13.37 30.59 8.27
N VAL A 519 13.68 30.17 7.05
CA VAL A 519 14.38 28.91 6.78
C VAL A 519 15.88 29.14 6.94
N MET A 520 16.51 28.30 7.76
CA MET A 520 17.96 28.32 7.93
C MET A 520 18.63 27.54 6.79
N VAL A 521 19.24 28.25 5.84
CA VAL A 521 19.89 27.66 4.67
C VAL A 521 21.34 27.27 4.97
N GLU A 522 22.02 28.06 5.80
CA GLU A 522 23.38 27.78 6.27
C GLU A 522 23.50 28.04 7.77
N ASP A 523 23.75 26.99 8.56
CA ASP A 523 24.04 27.07 10.00
C ASP A 523 25.56 27.10 10.22
N THR A 524 26.16 28.28 10.08
CA THR A 524 27.60 28.52 10.30
C THR A 524 27.79 29.75 11.17
N ASP A 525 29.04 30.10 11.49
CA ASP A 525 29.38 31.37 12.15
C ASP A 525 28.86 32.61 11.40
N THR A 526 28.54 32.49 10.11
CA THR A 526 27.88 33.56 9.34
C THR A 526 26.58 33.03 8.76
N PRO A 527 25.52 32.92 9.57
CA PRO A 527 24.33 32.16 9.19
C PRO A 527 23.58 32.82 8.03
N ARG A 528 22.94 32.01 7.19
CA ARG A 528 22.11 32.48 6.08
C ARG A 528 20.67 32.04 6.30
N ILE A 529 19.76 33.00 6.38
CA ILE A 529 18.32 32.75 6.51
C ILE A 529 17.58 33.30 5.31
N CYS A 530 16.59 32.57 4.80
CA CYS A 530 15.82 32.96 3.62
C CYS A 530 14.33 32.68 3.79
N VAL A 531 13.51 33.45 3.09
CA VAL A 531 12.08 33.25 2.94
C VAL A 531 11.64 33.81 1.58
N GLU A 532 10.56 33.29 1.02
CA GLU A 532 9.93 33.89 -0.17
C GLU A 532 8.91 34.95 0.26
N LEU A 533 8.95 36.11 -0.39
CA LEU A 533 8.02 37.22 -0.17
C LEU A 533 7.11 37.38 -1.40
N LEU A 534 5.80 37.30 -1.18
CA LEU A 534 4.81 37.59 -2.21
C LEU A 534 4.43 39.07 -2.14
N VAL A 535 4.73 39.83 -3.19
CA VAL A 535 4.27 41.21 -3.37
C VAL A 535 3.09 41.22 -4.33
N VAL A 536 1.93 41.67 -3.84
CA VAL A 536 0.68 41.64 -4.62
C VAL A 536 0.68 42.62 -5.79
N GLU A 537 -0.15 42.35 -6.80
CA GLU A 537 -0.26 43.23 -7.96
C GLU A 537 -0.59 44.67 -7.57
N GLY A 538 0.23 45.61 -8.05
CA GLY A 538 0.08 47.04 -7.77
C GLY A 538 0.75 47.52 -6.47
N ASP A 539 1.31 46.63 -5.65
CA ASP A 539 2.12 47.01 -4.48
C ASP A 539 3.61 47.13 -4.84
N TYR A 540 4.30 48.04 -4.15
CA TYR A 540 5.74 48.28 -4.27
C TYR A 540 6.30 48.57 -2.89
N VAL A 541 7.18 47.70 -2.40
CA VAL A 541 7.68 47.73 -1.03
C VAL A 541 9.19 47.93 -1.01
N ASN A 542 9.67 48.74 -0.07
CA ASN A 542 11.10 48.89 0.18
C ASN A 542 11.43 48.35 1.58
N LEU A 543 12.35 47.40 1.62
CA LEU A 543 12.75 46.65 2.81
C LEU A 543 13.88 47.38 3.55
N SER A 544 13.75 47.49 4.87
CA SER A 544 14.82 47.99 5.74
C SER A 544 14.98 47.12 6.98
N ASN A 545 16.22 46.94 7.42
CA ASN A 545 16.60 46.26 8.65
C ASN A 545 17.44 47.21 9.51
N TYR A 546 17.25 47.17 10.83
CA TYR A 546 17.97 48.00 11.79
C TYR A 546 18.93 47.21 12.68
N ASN A 547 19.00 45.87 12.53
CA ASN A 547 19.95 45.04 13.27
C ASN A 547 21.30 44.96 12.51
N PRO A 548 22.41 45.51 13.06
CA PRO A 548 23.71 45.55 12.39
C PRO A 548 24.41 44.18 12.25
N PHE A 549 23.87 43.13 12.88
CA PHE A 549 24.36 41.76 12.68
C PHE A 549 23.85 41.12 11.39
N TRP A 550 22.88 41.73 10.71
CA TRP A 550 22.21 41.16 9.54
C TRP A 550 22.25 42.12 8.35
N SER A 551 22.53 41.59 7.16
CA SER A 551 22.56 42.35 5.90
C SER A 551 21.70 41.66 4.83
N PHE A 552 21.08 42.43 3.95
CA PHE A 552 20.35 41.87 2.80
C PHE A 552 21.34 41.38 1.75
N GLU A 553 21.13 40.17 1.21
CA GLU A 553 21.89 39.68 0.05
C GLU A 553 21.27 40.14 -1.27
N ASN A 554 19.95 40.34 -1.28
CA ASN A 554 19.15 40.57 -2.47
C ASN A 554 18.67 42.04 -2.57
N GLU A 555 17.96 42.37 -3.66
CA GLU A 555 17.37 43.69 -3.86
C GLU A 555 16.34 44.01 -2.75
N THR A 556 16.41 45.23 -2.20
CA THR A 556 15.49 45.67 -1.14
C THR A 556 14.26 46.41 -1.66
N SER A 557 14.26 46.80 -2.94
CA SER A 557 13.15 47.52 -3.59
C SER A 557 12.39 46.56 -4.50
N LEU A 558 11.26 46.03 -4.01
CA LEU A 558 10.52 44.96 -4.66
C LEU A 558 9.24 45.48 -5.31
N GLY A 559 9.00 45.06 -6.56
CA GLY A 559 7.73 45.24 -7.25
C GLY A 559 6.84 43.99 -7.16
N PRO A 560 5.68 43.97 -7.84
CA PRO A 560 4.78 42.82 -7.82
C PRO A 560 5.45 41.51 -8.29
N GLY A 561 5.15 40.41 -7.61
CA GLY A 561 5.73 39.08 -7.88
C GLY A 561 6.22 38.38 -6.61
N VAL A 562 6.77 37.18 -6.79
CA VAL A 562 7.45 36.42 -5.73
C VAL A 562 8.94 36.75 -5.77
N HIS A 563 9.51 37.06 -4.61
CA HIS A 563 10.92 37.44 -4.47
C HIS A 563 11.58 36.70 -3.31
N ASP A 564 12.81 36.25 -3.53
CA ASP A 564 13.62 35.67 -2.45
C ASP A 564 14.15 36.78 -1.55
N LEU A 565 13.78 36.71 -0.27
CA LEU A 565 14.32 37.55 0.77
C LEU A 565 15.33 36.75 1.59
N CYS A 566 16.62 36.98 1.35
CA CYS A 566 17.71 36.35 2.08
C CYS A 566 18.52 37.36 2.89
N MET A 567 18.85 36.99 4.13
CA MET A 567 19.67 37.77 5.05
C MET A 567 20.94 37.00 5.38
N ARG A 568 22.09 37.68 5.26
CA ARG A 568 23.37 37.17 5.73
C ARG A 568 23.67 37.72 7.13
N GLY A 569 23.81 36.80 8.07
CA GLY A 569 24.23 37.06 9.43
C GLY A 569 25.75 37.10 9.53
N HIS A 570 26.24 37.97 10.41
CA HIS A 570 27.60 37.95 10.90
C HIS A 570 27.76 37.05 12.13
N GLN A 571 29.00 36.84 12.60
CA GLN A 571 29.24 36.07 13.81
C GLN A 571 28.50 36.65 15.01
N GLY A 572 27.78 35.80 15.74
CA GLY A 572 26.87 36.17 16.82
C GLY A 572 25.48 36.68 16.36
N ALA A 573 25.13 36.59 15.08
CA ALA A 573 23.88 37.15 14.57
C ALA A 573 22.62 36.50 15.17
N ILE A 574 22.60 35.18 15.34
CA ILE A 574 21.48 34.46 15.98
C ILE A 574 21.42 34.82 17.48
N GLN A 575 22.57 34.87 18.15
CA GLN A 575 22.68 35.18 19.57
C GLN A 575 22.42 36.65 19.88
N SER A 576 22.49 37.55 18.89
CA SER A 576 22.06 38.95 19.05
C SER A 576 20.54 39.08 19.25
N LEU A 577 19.76 38.08 18.83
CA LEU A 577 18.30 38.07 18.87
C LEU A 577 17.81 37.80 20.30
N SER A 578 17.11 38.78 20.89
CA SER A 578 16.66 38.70 22.29
C SER A 578 15.30 38.03 22.48
N MET A 579 14.46 37.99 21.44
CA MET A 579 13.09 37.50 21.54
C MET A 579 12.99 36.04 21.12
N GLN A 580 12.03 35.33 21.70
CA GLN A 580 11.70 33.95 21.39
C GLN A 580 10.20 33.79 21.11
N ASP A 581 9.83 32.78 20.34
CA ASP A 581 8.43 32.36 20.18
C ASP A 581 8.01 31.33 21.25
N ASP A 582 6.78 30.85 21.17
CA ASP A 582 6.20 29.85 22.09
C ASP A 582 6.86 28.46 21.96
N GLN A 583 7.76 28.27 20.99
CA GLN A 583 8.60 27.08 20.80
C GLN A 583 10.06 27.34 21.17
N PHE A 584 10.34 28.46 21.83
CA PHE A 584 11.68 28.90 22.25
C PHE A 584 12.67 29.13 21.09
N ARG A 585 12.18 29.23 19.85
CA ARG A 585 12.98 29.61 18.68
C ARG A 585 13.24 31.11 18.72
N ARG A 586 14.41 31.54 18.26
CA ARG A 586 14.79 32.95 18.19
C ARG A 586 13.97 33.66 17.11
N ILE A 587 13.42 34.83 17.45
CA ILE A 587 12.80 35.71 16.45
C ILE A 587 13.89 36.37 15.62
N GLY A 588 13.81 36.20 14.30
CA GLY A 588 14.76 36.73 13.33
C GLY A 588 14.83 38.27 13.29
N PRO A 589 15.69 38.84 12.42
CA PRO A 589 15.78 40.29 12.27
C PRO A 589 14.44 40.88 11.83
N THR A 590 14.07 42.00 12.44
CA THR A 590 12.84 42.73 12.11
C THR A 590 12.99 43.44 10.77
N ILE A 591 12.17 43.06 9.78
CA ILE A 591 12.17 43.69 8.46
C ILE A 591 10.98 44.63 8.36
N THR A 592 11.26 45.91 8.10
CA THR A 592 10.23 46.92 7.90
C THR A 592 9.93 47.06 6.41
N LEU A 593 8.66 46.91 6.05
CA LEU A 593 8.15 47.08 4.69
C LEU A 593 7.59 48.49 4.57
N SER A 594 8.33 49.37 3.90
CA SER A 594 7.93 50.76 3.69
C SER A 594 7.27 50.96 2.34
N ARG A 595 6.19 51.75 2.33
CA ARG A 595 5.45 52.15 1.13
C ARG A 595 5.35 53.67 1.07
N ALA A 596 5.36 54.24 -0.14
CA ALA A 596 5.48 55.68 -0.33
C ALA A 596 4.38 56.54 0.35
N ASN A 597 3.19 55.97 0.66
CA ASN A 597 2.05 56.70 1.24
C ASN A 597 1.20 55.86 2.23
N MET A 598 1.72 54.78 2.80
CA MET A 598 0.99 53.91 3.74
C MET A 598 1.79 53.71 5.02
N SER A 599 1.14 53.16 6.05
CA SER A 599 1.86 52.67 7.23
C SER A 599 2.83 51.57 6.84
N ASN A 600 3.96 51.52 7.53
CA ASN A 600 4.91 50.43 7.36
C ASN A 600 4.33 49.14 7.96
N ASP A 601 4.51 48.03 7.26
CA ASP A 601 4.29 46.70 7.84
C ASP A 601 5.61 46.17 8.39
N ILE A 602 5.54 45.19 9.29
CA ILE A 602 6.72 44.63 9.96
C ILE A 602 6.68 43.12 9.84
N LEU A 603 7.64 42.50 9.15
CA LEU A 603 7.82 41.05 9.20
C LEU A 603 8.56 40.67 10.48
N PHE A 604 7.94 39.77 11.24
CA PHE A 604 8.39 39.36 12.56
C PHE A 604 8.25 37.85 12.71
N MET A 605 9.25 37.10 12.22
CA MET A 605 9.18 35.64 12.06
C MET A 605 10.28 34.96 12.88
N ALA A 606 9.97 33.79 13.45
CA ALA A 606 10.98 32.97 14.11
C ALA A 606 11.90 32.29 13.09
N VAL A 607 13.13 31.98 13.51
CA VAL A 607 14.10 31.25 12.70
C VAL A 607 14.05 29.77 13.05
N GLU A 608 13.79 28.94 12.06
CA GLU A 608 13.72 27.50 12.24
C GLU A 608 15.04 26.92 12.76
N GLY A 609 14.96 25.93 13.65
CA GLY A 609 16.13 25.23 14.19
C GLY A 609 16.96 25.99 15.24
N THR A 610 16.47 27.14 15.72
CA THR A 610 17.16 28.00 16.71
C THR A 610 16.73 27.78 18.17
N GLN A 611 16.09 26.65 18.47
CA GLN A 611 15.82 26.24 19.84
C GLN A 611 17.13 26.13 20.64
N PRO A 612 17.10 26.40 21.96
CA PRO A 612 18.22 26.15 22.87
C PRO A 612 18.84 24.78 22.66
N ARG A 613 20.18 24.69 22.60
CA ARG A 613 20.88 23.41 22.45
C ARG A 613 21.13 22.78 23.82
N LEU A 614 20.90 21.48 23.89
CA LEU A 614 21.22 20.62 25.02
C LEU A 614 22.18 19.53 24.52
N GLN A 615 23.42 19.58 24.99
CA GLN A 615 24.43 18.58 24.66
C GLN A 615 24.29 17.37 25.57
N VAL A 616 24.43 16.19 24.98
CA VAL A 616 24.45 14.89 25.67
C VAL A 616 25.68 14.16 25.18
N SER A 617 26.27 13.39 26.09
CA SER A 617 27.49 12.62 25.87
C SER A 617 27.17 11.15 26.14
N ASP A 618 27.49 10.26 25.20
CA ASP A 618 27.24 8.81 25.29
C ASP A 618 25.76 8.43 25.57
N GLY A 619 24.79 9.26 25.13
CA GLY A 619 23.36 8.99 25.28
C GLY A 619 22.82 8.97 26.72
N GLU A 620 23.59 9.44 27.69
CA GLU A 620 23.16 9.60 29.09
C GLU A 620 23.13 11.08 29.49
N TRP A 621 21.99 11.55 29.99
CA TRP A 621 21.83 12.94 30.45
C TRP A 621 21.33 12.98 31.89
N ARG A 622 22.16 13.52 32.79
CA ARG A 622 21.82 13.71 34.20
C ARG A 622 20.93 14.94 34.36
N ILE A 623 19.86 14.84 35.15
CA ILE A 623 18.99 16.00 35.42
C ILE A 623 19.71 16.93 36.42
N PRO A 624 19.88 18.23 36.11
CA PRO A 624 20.50 19.18 37.05
C PRO A 624 19.58 19.54 38.22
N GLU A 625 20.17 19.90 39.37
CA GLU A 625 19.41 20.31 40.56
C GLU A 625 18.56 21.56 40.32
N TRP A 626 18.97 22.48 39.44
CA TRP A 626 18.19 23.68 39.13
C TRP A 626 16.98 23.44 38.21
N PHE A 627 16.71 22.18 37.81
CA PHE A 627 15.44 21.78 37.19
C PHE A 627 14.36 21.44 38.25
N GLU A 628 14.71 21.46 39.55
CA GLU A 628 13.73 21.33 40.63
C GLU A 628 12.68 22.44 40.56
N SER A 629 11.41 22.04 40.56
CA SER A 629 10.26 22.93 40.55
C SER A 629 9.38 22.67 41.77
N ASP A 630 8.77 23.74 42.28
CA ASP A 630 7.73 23.68 43.32
C ASP A 630 6.42 23.05 42.80
N SER A 631 6.31 22.82 41.49
CA SER A 631 5.17 22.17 40.83
C SER A 631 5.60 20.92 40.07
N GLU A 632 4.63 20.01 39.86
CA GLU A 632 4.81 18.89 38.94
C GLU A 632 5.01 19.40 37.51
N TYR A 633 5.84 18.69 36.75
CA TYR A 633 6.07 18.97 35.33
C TYR A 633 6.40 17.69 34.58
N VAL A 634 6.29 17.73 33.27
CA VAL A 634 6.52 16.58 32.39
C VAL A 634 7.77 16.82 31.56
N ILE A 635 8.60 15.79 31.42
CA ILE A 635 9.69 15.76 30.44
C ILE A 635 9.24 14.89 29.28
N ALA A 636 9.15 15.46 28.08
CA ALA A 636 8.79 14.78 26.84
C ALA A 636 9.95 14.79 25.85
N ARG A 637 10.06 13.72 25.06
CA ARG A 637 11.18 13.47 24.13
C ARG A 637 10.65 13.01 22.77
N GLY A 638 11.27 13.48 21.68
CA GLY A 638 11.02 12.97 20.33
C GLY A 638 12.25 13.05 19.43
N GLU A 639 12.50 12.01 18.64
CA GLU A 639 13.71 11.83 17.81
C GLU A 639 13.68 12.69 16.56
N SER A 640 12.47 13.01 16.09
CA SER A 640 12.23 13.84 14.92
C SER A 640 10.99 14.70 15.08
N GLY A 641 10.77 15.61 14.13
CA GLY A 641 9.63 16.55 14.14
C GLY A 641 9.83 17.71 15.11
N SER A 642 8.72 18.37 15.43
CA SER A 642 8.71 19.51 16.35
C SER A 642 8.39 19.08 17.79
N ALA A 643 8.86 19.88 18.74
CA ALA A 643 8.60 19.62 20.16
C ALA A 643 7.10 19.75 20.45
N PHE A 644 6.54 18.76 21.15
CA PHE A 644 5.16 18.78 21.63
C PHE A 644 5.09 18.27 23.06
N CYS A 645 4.15 18.83 23.81
CA CYS A 645 3.77 18.29 25.11
C CYS A 645 2.83 17.10 24.92
N PRO A 646 2.79 16.13 25.85
CA PRO A 646 1.95 14.95 25.68
C PRO A 646 0.45 15.28 25.62
N SER A 647 -0.28 14.63 24.71
CA SER A 647 -1.73 14.81 24.55
C SER A 647 -2.53 14.12 25.67
N THR A 648 -1.97 13.03 26.22
CA THR A 648 -2.56 12.21 27.29
C THR A 648 -2.20 12.73 28.68
N ASP A 649 -3.12 12.61 29.63
CA ASP A 649 -2.92 12.87 31.05
C ASP A 649 -2.36 11.65 31.81
N VAL A 650 -2.35 10.48 31.17
CA VAL A 650 -1.81 9.24 31.74
C VAL A 650 -0.33 9.12 31.42
N ILE A 651 0.50 9.72 32.27
CA ILE A 651 1.96 9.72 32.14
C ILE A 651 2.58 8.95 33.31
N ALA A 652 3.63 8.17 33.04
CA ALA A 652 4.32 7.43 34.08
C ALA A 652 5.08 8.37 35.03
N GLU A 653 4.70 8.36 36.31
CA GLU A 653 5.39 9.12 37.36
C GLU A 653 6.71 8.45 37.75
N VAL A 654 7.76 9.25 37.87
CA VAL A 654 9.07 8.79 38.32
C VAL A 654 9.13 8.83 39.84
N ASN A 655 9.63 7.75 40.44
CA ASN A 655 9.96 7.76 41.86
C ASN A 655 11.30 8.51 42.06
N ALA A 656 11.21 9.82 42.32
CA ALA A 656 12.37 10.69 42.46
C ALA A 656 13.10 10.59 43.81
N SER A 657 12.71 9.66 44.71
CA SER A 657 13.40 9.46 45.99
C SER A 657 14.74 8.73 45.81
N GLY A 658 15.84 9.48 45.63
CA GLY A 658 17.21 8.95 45.54
C GLY A 658 17.77 8.88 44.11
N ASP A 659 18.66 7.90 43.85
CA ASP A 659 19.25 7.67 42.52
C ASP A 659 18.27 6.84 41.65
N TRP A 660 18.01 7.29 40.43
CA TRP A 660 17.15 6.59 39.49
C TRP A 660 17.62 6.76 38.04
N ASN A 661 17.20 5.83 37.18
CA ASN A 661 17.53 5.87 35.75
C ASN A 661 16.29 5.49 34.92
N ARG A 662 16.08 6.19 33.79
CA ARG A 662 14.96 5.96 32.88
C ARG A 662 15.41 6.07 31.43
N ASP A 663 14.99 5.11 30.63
CA ASP A 663 15.14 5.15 29.18
C ASP A 663 13.92 5.89 28.58
N LEU A 664 14.17 6.88 27.73
CA LEU A 664 13.15 7.62 26.99
C LEU A 664 13.26 7.26 25.50
N ALA A 665 12.26 6.55 25.00
CA ALA A 665 12.11 6.24 23.57
C ALA A 665 11.52 7.44 22.81
N ASP A 666 11.46 7.35 21.48
CA ASP A 666 10.73 8.32 20.65
C ASP A 666 9.29 8.53 21.14
N ARG A 667 8.85 9.80 21.16
CA ARG A 667 7.54 10.28 21.62
C ARG A 667 7.12 9.76 23.00
N SER A 668 8.09 9.54 23.90
CA SER A 668 7.82 9.16 25.29
C SER A 668 7.87 10.34 26.25
N ALA A 669 7.22 10.19 27.41
CA ALA A 669 7.19 11.21 28.45
C ALA A 669 7.19 10.63 29.85
N ILE A 670 7.72 11.40 30.81
CA ILE A 670 7.74 11.08 32.24
C ILE A 670 7.20 12.25 33.04
N LEU A 671 6.51 11.95 34.14
CA LEU A 671 6.02 12.94 35.08
C LEU A 671 7.00 13.07 36.25
N MET A 672 7.42 14.30 36.51
CA MET A 672 8.32 14.68 37.59
C MET A 672 7.51 15.22 38.78
N PRO A 673 7.69 14.65 39.99
CA PRO A 673 6.98 15.11 41.18
C PRO A 673 7.51 16.47 41.65
N ALA A 674 6.67 17.23 42.36
CA ALA A 674 7.06 18.50 42.94
C ALA A 674 8.14 18.34 44.05
N GLY A 675 9.14 19.23 44.04
CA GLY A 675 10.08 19.43 45.15
C GLY A 675 11.44 18.74 45.04
N GLU A 676 11.51 17.41 44.80
CA GLU A 676 12.80 16.69 44.73
C GLU A 676 12.92 15.94 43.40
N THR A 677 13.92 16.31 42.57
CA THR A 677 14.25 15.55 41.34
C THR A 677 15.15 14.34 41.62
N GLY A 678 15.79 14.31 42.79
CA GLY A 678 16.77 13.29 43.14
C GLY A 678 17.98 13.31 42.19
N ASN A 679 18.72 12.20 42.15
CA ASN A 679 19.84 12.05 41.22
C ASN A 679 19.41 11.20 40.02
N GLY A 680 18.62 11.82 39.16
CA GLY A 680 18.04 11.20 37.97
C GLY A 680 18.98 11.20 36.78
N ASN A 681 19.11 10.05 36.12
CA ASN A 681 19.74 9.93 34.80
C ASN A 681 18.68 9.55 33.76
N LEU A 682 18.72 10.20 32.60
CA LEU A 682 17.87 9.88 31.45
C LEU A 682 18.75 9.29 30.36
N ARG A 683 18.25 8.24 29.70
CA ARG A 683 18.94 7.59 28.59
C ARG A 683 18.11 7.72 27.33
N PHE A 684 18.69 8.29 26.30
CA PHE A 684 18.03 8.50 25.01
C PHE A 684 19.04 8.80 23.91
N ASP A 685 18.61 8.67 22.66
CA ASP A 685 19.46 8.91 21.50
C ASP A 685 19.95 10.37 21.45
N GLU A 686 21.18 10.53 20.95
CA GLU A 686 21.99 11.76 20.94
C GLU A 686 21.47 12.88 20.01
N SER A 687 20.28 12.70 19.41
CA SER A 687 19.66 13.66 18.51
C SER A 687 18.14 13.69 18.62
N GLY A 688 17.55 14.87 18.50
CA GLY A 688 16.10 15.07 18.57
C GLY A 688 15.74 16.34 19.35
N TRP A 689 14.66 16.29 20.11
CA TRP A 689 14.21 17.40 20.97
C TRP A 689 13.76 16.90 22.34
N LEU A 690 13.92 17.75 23.35
CA LEU A 690 13.43 17.52 24.70
C LEU A 690 12.59 18.72 25.13
N ALA A 691 11.40 18.48 25.67
CA ALA A 691 10.47 19.52 26.10
C ALA A 691 10.13 19.36 27.58
N LEU A 692 10.00 20.49 28.27
CA LEU A 692 9.42 20.56 29.61
C LEU A 692 8.00 21.10 29.48
N CYS A 693 7.04 20.46 30.14
CA CYS A 693 5.62 20.74 29.95
C CYS A 693 4.87 20.81 31.28
N ASP A 694 3.88 21.68 31.36
CA ASP A 694 2.83 21.68 32.38
C ASP A 694 1.52 21.31 31.68
N GLY A 695 1.13 20.03 31.81
CA GLY A 695 0.09 19.45 30.96
C GLY A 695 0.46 19.57 29.47
N THR A 696 -0.36 20.30 28.70
CA THR A 696 -0.16 20.57 27.27
C THR A 696 0.60 21.87 26.98
N ALA A 697 0.89 22.67 28.01
CA ALA A 697 1.61 23.93 27.89
C ALA A 697 3.13 23.70 27.93
N MET A 698 3.84 24.27 26.96
CA MET A 698 5.30 24.17 26.88
C MET A 698 5.99 25.17 27.80
N LEU A 699 6.77 24.67 28.76
CA LEU A 699 7.58 25.46 29.69
C LEU A 699 8.99 25.74 29.16
N ALA A 700 9.56 24.79 28.43
CA ALA A 700 10.85 24.91 27.75
C ALA A 700 10.95 23.91 26.60
N SER A 701 11.76 24.22 25.59
CA SER A 701 12.11 23.33 24.49
C SER A 701 13.59 23.39 24.21
N PHE A 702 14.19 22.21 24.02
CA PHE A 702 15.60 22.03 23.73
C PHE A 702 15.78 21.16 22.50
N ARG A 703 16.76 21.49 21.67
CA ARG A 703 17.27 20.62 20.62
C ARG A 703 18.44 19.80 21.20
N VAL A 704 18.31 18.48 21.13
CA VAL A 704 19.32 17.53 21.61
C VAL A 704 20.37 17.34 20.52
N THR A 705 21.65 17.45 20.89
CA THR A 705 22.79 17.26 19.99
C THR A 705 23.92 16.55 20.70
N GLU A 706 24.61 15.63 20.02
CA GLU A 706 25.82 15.01 20.56
C GLU A 706 26.92 16.03 20.83
N GLY A 707 27.59 15.90 21.97
CA GLY A 707 28.71 16.73 22.35
C GLY A 707 29.08 16.60 23.83
N PRO A 708 30.13 17.29 24.28
CA PRO A 708 30.52 17.28 25.68
C PRO A 708 29.37 17.73 26.59
N ASP A 709 29.16 17.03 27.70
CA ASP A 709 28.10 17.38 28.66
C ASP A 709 28.47 18.63 29.48
N VAL A 710 28.28 19.80 28.85
CA VAL A 710 28.52 21.12 29.43
C VAL A 710 27.20 21.89 29.52
N MET A 711 26.96 22.50 30.68
CA MET A 711 25.79 23.34 30.91
C MET A 711 26.17 24.75 31.35
N VAL A 712 25.25 25.68 31.16
CA VAL A 712 25.42 27.09 31.53
C VAL A 712 24.22 27.53 32.35
N ASP A 713 24.45 28.17 33.49
CA ASP A 713 23.39 28.65 34.38
C ASP A 713 23.65 30.11 34.82
N PRO A 714 22.70 31.05 34.65
CA PRO A 714 21.48 30.92 33.86
C PRO A 714 21.75 30.95 32.36
N GLY A 715 21.12 30.06 31.60
CA GLY A 715 21.19 30.06 30.14
C GLY A 715 21.22 28.66 29.53
N THR A 716 21.67 28.59 28.28
CA THR A 716 21.98 27.32 27.59
C THR A 716 23.14 27.55 26.64
N LEU A 717 23.77 26.46 26.18
CA LEU A 717 24.78 26.55 25.14
C LEU A 717 24.22 27.16 23.85
N ALA A 718 25.11 27.83 23.13
CA ALA A 718 24.87 28.54 21.87
C ALA A 718 23.74 29.59 21.91
N SER A 719 23.24 29.94 23.10
CA SER A 719 22.21 30.95 23.31
C SER A 719 22.80 32.26 23.82
N ARG A 720 22.04 33.34 23.63
CA ARG A 720 22.39 34.66 24.17
C ARG A 720 22.52 34.59 25.69
N MET A 721 23.68 34.97 26.20
CA MET A 721 23.93 35.07 27.62
C MET A 721 23.28 36.31 28.23
N PRO A 722 22.77 36.19 29.47
CA PRO A 722 22.36 37.36 30.24
C PRO A 722 23.59 38.22 30.57
N ASN A 723 23.36 39.53 30.74
CA ASN A 723 24.40 40.43 31.23
C ASN A 723 24.76 40.10 32.68
N GLY A 724 26.03 39.83 32.96
CA GLY A 724 26.55 39.63 34.31
C GLY A 724 27.19 38.26 34.52
N GLU A 725 27.08 37.77 35.75
CA GLU A 725 27.73 36.55 36.25
C GLU A 725 26.89 35.29 35.92
N PHE A 726 27.56 34.23 35.48
CA PHE A 726 26.97 32.93 35.15
C PHE A 726 27.94 31.80 35.51
N SER A 727 27.43 30.58 35.65
CA SER A 727 28.22 29.38 35.91
C SER A 727 28.32 28.51 34.66
N ILE A 728 29.52 27.99 34.40
CA ILE A 728 29.78 26.95 33.42
C ILE A 728 30.01 25.66 34.21
N VAL A 729 29.20 24.64 33.92
CA VAL A 729 29.21 23.35 34.61
C VAL A 729 29.73 22.29 33.66
N ASN A 730 30.91 21.73 33.95
CA ASN A 730 31.48 20.60 33.23
C ASN A 730 31.07 19.31 33.93
N ARG A 731 30.30 18.46 33.24
CA ARG A 731 29.84 17.17 33.76
C ARG A 731 30.58 16.00 33.13
N GLU A 732 31.65 16.27 32.40
CA GLU A 732 32.57 15.26 31.92
C GLU A 732 33.57 14.83 32.98
N ASN A 733 34.14 13.64 32.77
CA ASN A 733 35.20 13.08 33.60
C ASN A 733 36.59 13.68 33.33
N ALA A 734 36.72 14.60 32.37
CA ALA A 734 37.95 15.28 32.01
C ALA A 734 37.83 16.79 32.24
N SER A 735 38.95 17.45 32.55
CA SER A 735 38.98 18.92 32.61
C SER A 735 38.94 19.53 31.21
N MET A 736 38.26 20.67 31.09
CA MET A 736 38.08 21.37 29.81
C MET A 736 38.68 22.78 29.86
N PRO A 737 39.52 23.16 28.88
CA PRO A 737 40.04 24.52 28.82
C PRO A 737 38.92 25.50 28.42
N ILE A 738 38.99 26.72 28.94
CA ILE A 738 38.12 27.82 28.50
C ILE A 738 38.93 28.79 27.64
N ALA A 739 38.45 29.02 26.42
CA ALA A 739 38.96 30.03 25.51
C ALA A 739 38.01 31.24 25.43
N LEU A 740 38.57 32.42 25.17
CA LEU A 740 37.80 33.64 24.90
C LEU A 740 37.97 34.03 23.43
N ASP A 741 36.87 34.20 22.72
CA ASP A 741 36.83 34.60 21.32
C ASP A 741 36.11 35.95 21.14
N TRP A 742 36.64 36.82 20.28
CA TRP A 742 36.25 38.23 20.18
C TRP A 742 36.10 38.64 18.71
N THR A 743 34.88 39.00 18.28
CA THR A 743 34.56 39.20 16.87
C THR A 743 33.69 40.44 16.60
N GLY A 744 33.94 41.15 15.51
CA GLY A 744 33.13 42.32 15.09
C GLY A 744 33.89 43.65 15.04
N ASP A 745 33.27 44.65 14.42
CA ASP A 745 33.84 45.97 14.11
C ASP A 745 33.81 46.95 15.30
N ALA A 746 33.00 46.67 16.31
CA ALA A 746 32.86 47.49 17.51
C ALA A 746 33.55 46.89 18.76
N VAL A 747 34.31 45.81 18.59
CA VAL A 747 35.01 45.15 19.69
C VAL A 747 36.24 45.95 20.07
N ALA A 748 36.11 46.76 21.13
CA ALA A 748 37.25 47.29 21.87
C ALA A 748 37.35 46.55 23.21
N TRP A 749 38.56 46.14 23.62
CA TRP A 749 38.77 45.46 24.91
C TRP A 749 38.27 46.29 26.10
N ASP A 750 38.30 47.61 25.99
CA ASP A 750 37.81 48.52 27.04
C ASP A 750 36.27 48.56 27.16
N ASN A 751 35.53 48.01 26.18
CA ASN A 751 34.06 48.00 26.17
C ASN A 751 33.45 46.80 26.92
N TRP A 752 34.28 45.86 27.35
CA TRP A 752 33.84 44.60 27.93
C TRP A 752 34.53 44.36 29.26
N GLU A 753 33.73 44.04 30.28
CA GLU A 753 34.22 43.43 31.51
C GLU A 753 33.91 41.94 31.42
N ALA A 754 34.87 41.17 30.88
CA ALA A 754 34.77 39.73 30.75
C ALA A 754 35.84 39.03 31.59
N TRP A 755 35.44 38.03 32.36
CA TRP A 755 36.35 37.20 33.15
C TRP A 755 35.86 35.76 33.14
N ALA A 756 36.75 34.82 32.85
CA ALA A 756 36.53 33.39 33.00
C ALA A 756 37.83 32.74 33.49
N PRO A 757 37.76 31.68 34.33
CA PRO A 757 38.90 30.83 34.62
C PRO A 757 39.48 30.19 33.36
N SER A 758 40.73 29.72 33.41
CA SER A 758 41.39 29.10 32.25
C SER A 758 40.91 27.68 31.94
N GLU A 759 40.29 27.01 32.90
CA GLU A 759 39.78 25.65 32.77
C GLU A 759 38.64 25.38 33.75
N VAL A 760 37.83 24.38 33.45
CA VAL A 760 36.84 23.77 34.36
C VAL A 760 37.31 22.36 34.67
N ASP A 761 37.53 22.05 35.94
CA ASP A 761 37.86 20.70 36.38
C ASP A 761 36.75 19.70 36.01
N ALA A 762 37.09 18.40 35.96
CA ALA A 762 36.12 17.34 35.77
C ALA A 762 35.05 17.35 36.86
N MET A 763 33.78 17.20 36.48
CA MET A 763 32.63 17.20 37.40
C MET A 763 32.56 18.43 38.31
N ALA A 764 33.00 19.59 37.81
CA ALA A 764 33.06 20.83 38.55
C ALA A 764 32.33 21.96 37.83
N SER A 765 32.02 23.01 38.57
CA SER A 765 31.50 24.27 38.01
C SER A 765 32.44 25.41 38.32
N VAL A 766 32.52 26.35 37.38
CA VAL A 766 33.21 27.62 37.57
C VAL A 766 32.25 28.76 37.31
N THR A 767 32.56 29.90 37.90
CA THR A 767 31.83 31.15 37.66
C THR A 767 32.60 31.97 36.63
N ALA A 768 31.88 32.56 35.68
CA ALA A 768 32.39 33.48 34.67
C ALA A 768 31.48 34.72 34.64
N ASN A 769 32.00 35.83 34.10
CA ASN A 769 31.28 37.08 34.01
C ASN A 769 31.47 37.68 32.62
N ALA A 770 30.38 38.21 32.07
CA ALA A 770 30.35 38.93 30.81
C ALA A 770 29.43 40.14 30.95
N SER A 771 30.01 41.35 30.96
CA SER A 771 29.24 42.58 30.87
C SER A 771 29.80 43.55 29.84
N VAL A 772 28.89 44.30 29.20
CA VAL A 772 29.22 45.32 28.20
C VAL A 772 29.03 46.71 28.81
N HIS A 773 30.07 47.53 28.74
CA HIS A 773 30.10 48.90 29.22
C HIS A 773 30.78 49.80 28.19
N GLY A 774 30.10 50.78 27.60
CA GLY A 774 30.77 51.65 26.62
C GLY A 774 29.89 52.69 25.95
N SER A 775 30.55 53.73 25.43
CA SER A 775 30.00 54.76 24.53
C SER A 775 30.89 54.85 23.29
N PRO A 776 30.34 54.78 22.06
CA PRO A 776 28.93 54.78 21.70
C PRO A 776 28.20 53.44 21.97
N PHE A 777 26.87 53.48 21.94
CA PHE A 777 26.03 52.28 22.06
C PHE A 777 26.31 51.32 20.90
N ALA A 778 26.80 50.12 21.22
CA ALA A 778 27.03 49.04 20.25
C ALA A 778 26.04 47.90 20.49
N TRP A 779 25.62 47.24 19.42
CA TRP A 779 24.87 45.99 19.52
C TRP A 779 25.85 44.87 19.84
N TRP A 780 25.48 44.00 20.77
CA TRP A 780 26.37 42.95 21.24
C TRP A 780 25.64 41.63 21.47
N ALA A 781 26.39 40.54 21.41
CA ALA A 781 25.99 39.20 21.75
C ALA A 781 27.14 38.49 22.46
N ALA A 782 26.83 37.70 23.48
CA ALA A 782 27.78 36.80 24.14
C ALA A 782 27.13 35.42 24.26
N TRP A 783 27.89 34.35 24.06
CA TRP A 783 27.42 32.98 24.16
C TRP A 783 28.55 32.00 24.47
N VAL A 784 28.18 30.84 24.99
CA VAL A 784 29.11 29.74 25.28
C VAL A 784 28.89 28.62 24.26
N THR A 785 29.96 28.07 23.72
CA THR A 785 29.95 26.80 22.96
C THR A 785 30.88 25.81 23.65
N ALA A 786 30.66 24.52 23.43
CA ALA A 786 31.52 23.47 23.90
C ALA A 786 31.64 22.38 22.83
N ASP A 787 32.86 21.91 22.61
CA ASP A 787 33.23 20.82 21.69
C ASP A 787 34.38 20.00 22.29
N GLU A 788 34.93 19.05 21.51
CA GLU A 788 36.05 18.20 21.95
C GLU A 788 37.33 18.98 22.28
N ASP A 789 37.51 20.18 21.71
CA ASP A 789 38.69 21.02 21.93
C ASP A 789 38.56 21.87 23.21
N GLY A 790 37.34 22.06 23.72
CA GLY A 790 37.05 22.67 25.01
C GLY A 790 35.83 23.58 24.99
N ILE A 791 35.80 24.53 25.91
CA ILE A 791 34.70 25.49 26.07
C ILE A 791 35.14 26.84 25.51
N THR A 792 34.37 27.43 24.60
CA THR A 792 34.66 28.75 24.04
C THR A 792 33.60 29.76 24.45
N LEU A 793 34.06 30.87 25.03
CA LEU A 793 33.22 32.01 25.37
C LEU A 793 33.37 33.09 24.29
N HIS A 794 32.32 33.25 23.48
CA HIS A 794 32.33 34.16 22.35
C HIS A 794 31.73 35.51 22.71
N PHE A 795 32.34 36.57 22.20
CA PHE A 795 31.90 37.95 22.32
C PHE A 795 31.85 38.59 20.94
N ALA A 796 30.68 39.07 20.57
CA ALA A 796 30.48 39.80 19.32
C ALA A 796 29.92 41.20 19.56
N ALA A 797 30.50 42.23 18.94
CA ALA A 797 29.99 43.60 19.00
C ALA A 797 30.06 44.30 17.65
N ARG A 798 28.98 45.01 17.28
CA ARG A 798 28.86 45.74 16.01
C ARG A 798 28.28 47.12 16.17
N THR A 799 28.74 48.05 15.33
CA THR A 799 28.17 49.39 15.21
C THR A 799 27.25 49.48 14.01
N MET A 800 26.30 50.42 14.01
CA MET A 800 25.60 50.77 12.79
C MET A 800 26.58 51.55 11.90
N GLU A 801 27.04 50.97 10.80
CA GLU A 801 27.80 51.72 9.79
C GLU A 801 26.91 52.82 9.20
N GLY A 802 27.27 54.09 9.43
CA GLY A 802 26.80 55.26 8.68
C GLY A 802 25.32 55.66 8.84
N ALA A 803 25.04 56.55 9.80
CA ALA A 803 23.92 57.48 9.70
C ALA A 803 24.19 58.58 8.65
#